data_AF-A0A9D6DWG2-F1
#
_entry.id   AF-A0A9D6DWG2-F1
#
_cell.length_a   1.000
_cell.length_b   1.000
_cell.length_c   1.000
_cell.angle_alpha   90.00
_cell.angle_beta   90.00
_cell.angle_gamma   90.00
#
_symmetry.space_group_name_H-M   'P 1'
#
loop_
_entity.id
_entity.type
_entity.pdbx_description
1 polymer ?
#
loop_
_entity_poly.entity_id
_entity_poly.type
_entity_poly.pdbx_seq_one_letter_code
_entity_poly.pdbx_strand_id
1 'polypeptide(L)'
;MLHKDCFASLAMTTSFTRPAKSHYSLWLRSLSLVVAVAFLLQDVVYAQGGAPLWSHVSRPENDPRTLQNKLNRITIPPDAGLARKVVASGSGDVIINIQDAHSKLGAQESITKILDNLVRNYDLRLIALEGSADTIDTSLVSGFPVREVREKAGRYLLQEGRIGAGEFYSMISEEKVSLVGVEDPSLYSENLEVFKALVERKTAIRRELKGLRRAVRELEDKVYSPGLKALSENKLLHKNGGIQFTDYWARSEALAREKNVDIRRFPNLSKLVEAVGLEKEIDFRRAGAEREALVSELNRRLPKPELERLVLEALQFKQNKITPGAFHYTLAKMAEAARIAPEAYSHIIRYAQYAALYESIDLIAIFDEAERFEESLKEKLFRNDDERLLSRLGHCASILSQLLDTTLTSKDYEFYAKSGGSCEVESLRRDLQTLAEKYRTPVGTYVDFDALEKSLPDARRFYELATRRNDKLLRNTLARMKGEGTHVAALITGGFHSEGISRLMDEERLSYLVVMPKFDEKTPDRPYIAILTEKPKEYEEAFKDSDFYIMANSLFDAMERPGDERARMEAAAVVLGLAMEHFDRRISERAYTEYVAALAASFAAMIKKKRAVAGTLLTPGVIDQVLRESLARKNLTMRKNAANENEYTLSFPHPDPANLYREVYRVTFGEKGPRVEWVGTMEWKAETVMARPTEVSLRGAGGDEAIFVSDKDRHAPSSKGLAMT
;
A
#
# COMPACT_ATOMS: atom_id res chain seq x y z
N MET A 1 35.50 34.62 79.30
CA MET A 1 35.89 35.92 78.70
C MET A 1 34.91 36.18 77.57
N LEU A 2 33.84 36.98 77.75
CA LEU A 2 33.82 38.44 77.95
C LEU A 2 34.29 39.19 76.68
N HIS A 3 33.58 40.19 76.15
CA HIS A 3 32.22 40.69 76.40
C HIS A 3 31.88 41.72 75.29
N LYS A 4 30.59 41.95 75.02
CA LYS A 4 29.96 43.26 74.75
C LYS A 4 30.34 44.15 73.56
N ASP A 5 29.25 44.68 73.01
CA ASP A 5 28.96 46.09 72.71
C ASP A 5 29.68 46.84 71.57
N CYS A 6 28.80 47.16 70.62
CA CYS A 6 28.84 48.21 69.62
C CYS A 6 29.06 49.62 70.21
N PHE A 7 29.19 50.59 69.29
CA PHE A 7 29.11 52.06 69.43
C PHE A 7 30.37 52.91 69.73
N ALA A 8 30.72 53.69 68.71
CA ALA A 8 30.73 55.16 68.69
C ALA A 8 32.07 55.93 68.51
N SER A 9 31.91 57.01 67.72
CA SER A 9 32.71 58.25 67.67
C SER A 9 33.86 58.38 66.65
N LEU A 10 33.50 59.01 65.53
CA LEU A 10 34.18 60.15 64.86
C LEU A 10 35.70 60.35 65.01
N ALA A 11 36.35 60.52 63.84
CA ALA A 11 37.13 61.70 63.43
C ALA A 11 38.49 61.41 62.74
N MET A 12 38.46 61.64 61.42
CA MET A 12 39.51 62.23 60.57
C MET A 12 40.68 61.43 59.98
N THR A 13 40.81 61.67 58.66
CA THR A 13 42.01 61.69 57.80
C THR A 13 42.78 60.38 57.52
N THR A 14 42.54 59.80 56.33
CA THR A 14 43.62 59.28 55.46
C THR A 14 43.31 59.51 53.97
N SER A 15 44.37 59.72 53.20
CA SER A 15 44.48 60.13 51.79
C SER A 15 43.62 59.39 50.74
N PHE A 16 43.07 60.15 49.79
CA PHE A 16 42.67 59.65 48.46
C PHE A 16 43.89 59.10 47.68
N THR A 17 43.83 57.86 47.22
CA THR A 17 44.73 57.33 46.19
C THR A 17 44.22 57.70 44.79
N ARG A 18 45.13 58.07 43.88
CA ARG A 18 44.77 58.38 42.48
C ARG A 18 44.37 57.11 41.72
N PRO A 19 43.33 57.15 40.88
CA PRO A 19 43.02 56.03 39.99
C PRO A 19 44.13 55.86 38.94
N ALA A 20 44.48 54.62 38.63
CA ALA A 20 45.52 54.28 37.66
C ALA A 20 45.15 54.79 36.25
N LYS A 21 46.07 55.49 35.58
CA LYS A 21 45.91 55.90 34.18
C LYS A 21 46.06 54.67 33.28
N SER A 22 44.99 54.23 32.61
CA SER A 22 45.11 53.09 31.67
C SER A 22 46.02 53.45 30.47
N HIS A 23 46.90 52.53 30.09
CA HIS A 23 47.99 52.75 29.13
C HIS A 23 47.58 52.75 27.66
N TYR A 24 46.27 52.70 27.35
CA TYR A 24 45.77 52.67 25.97
C TYR A 24 45.62 54.07 25.38
N SER A 25 46.00 54.21 24.11
CA SER A 25 45.93 55.47 23.37
C SER A 25 44.49 56.01 23.27
N LEU A 26 44.36 57.33 23.10
CA LEU A 26 43.05 57.99 22.87
C LEU A 26 42.27 57.37 21.71
N TRP A 27 42.98 56.93 20.65
CA TRP A 27 42.41 56.22 19.52
C TRP A 27 41.81 54.86 19.92
N LEU A 28 42.54 54.03 20.69
CA LEU A 28 42.03 52.74 21.18
C LEU A 28 40.81 52.91 22.10
N ARG A 29 40.79 53.95 22.96
CA ARG A 29 39.63 54.23 23.81
C ARG A 29 38.40 54.66 23.00
N SER A 30 38.60 55.48 21.98
CA SER A 30 37.54 55.89 21.06
C SER A 30 37.03 54.71 20.23
N LEU A 31 37.93 53.83 19.78
CA LEU A 31 37.57 52.60 19.06
C LEU A 31 36.80 51.63 19.95
N SER A 32 37.23 51.38 21.18
CA SER A 32 36.47 50.54 22.14
C SER A 32 35.11 51.15 22.49
N LEU A 33 34.99 52.48 22.58
CA LEU A 33 33.69 53.14 22.79
C LEU A 33 32.79 52.99 21.56
N VAL A 34 33.30 53.17 20.35
CA VAL A 34 32.57 52.96 19.10
C VAL A 34 32.14 51.51 18.93
N VAL A 35 33.01 50.54 19.26
CA VAL A 35 32.67 49.12 19.25
C VAL A 35 31.63 48.79 20.32
N ALA A 36 31.76 49.28 21.56
CA ALA A 36 30.76 49.06 22.59
C ALA A 36 29.40 49.69 22.24
N VAL A 37 29.39 50.88 21.66
CA VAL A 37 28.17 51.53 21.14
C VAL A 37 27.61 50.78 19.93
N ALA A 38 28.45 50.25 19.04
CA ALA A 38 28.00 49.42 17.91
C ALA A 38 27.38 48.09 18.36
N PHE A 39 27.95 47.42 19.38
CA PHE A 39 27.37 46.23 19.98
C PHE A 39 26.05 46.54 20.72
N LEU A 40 26.01 47.61 21.53
CA LEU A 40 24.76 48.04 22.19
C LEU A 40 23.68 48.48 21.18
N LEU A 41 24.06 49.09 20.06
CA LEU A 41 23.13 49.41 18.97
C LEU A 41 22.73 48.16 18.18
N GLN A 42 23.61 47.16 18.00
CA GLN A 42 23.21 45.87 17.42
C GLN A 42 22.19 45.17 18.33
N ASP A 43 22.41 45.13 19.64
CA ASP A 43 21.47 44.50 20.59
C ASP A 43 20.12 45.24 20.60
N VAL A 44 20.09 46.57 20.58
CA VAL A 44 18.85 47.36 20.56
C VAL A 44 18.13 47.28 19.19
N VAL A 45 18.86 47.22 18.07
CA VAL A 45 18.27 47.07 16.74
C VAL A 45 17.76 45.64 16.49
N TYR A 46 18.42 44.61 17.03
CA TYR A 46 17.89 43.23 16.98
C TYR A 46 16.72 43.00 17.96
N ALA A 47 16.67 43.69 19.10
CA ALA A 47 15.57 43.55 20.08
C ALA A 47 14.22 44.12 19.62
N GLN A 48 14.18 44.96 18.57
CA GLN A 48 12.93 45.48 17.98
C GLN A 48 12.83 45.31 16.46
N GLY A 49 13.85 44.71 15.81
CA GLY A 49 13.90 44.48 14.36
C GLY A 49 13.66 43.03 13.92
N GLY A 50 13.57 42.08 14.84
CA GLY A 50 13.12 40.72 14.54
C GLY A 50 11.64 40.73 14.16
N ALA A 51 11.28 40.13 13.02
CA ALA A 51 9.88 39.90 12.69
C ALA A 51 9.25 39.04 13.81
N PRO A 52 8.03 39.35 14.31
CA PRO A 52 7.47 38.66 15.46
C PRO A 52 7.41 37.15 15.20
N LEU A 53 7.66 36.31 16.20
CA LEU A 53 7.85 34.86 15.99
C LEU A 53 6.70 34.19 15.19
N TRP A 54 5.47 34.71 15.32
CA TRP A 54 4.29 34.35 14.51
C TRP A 54 4.45 34.59 13.00
N SER A 55 5.12 35.66 12.60
CA SER A 55 5.34 36.04 11.20
C SER A 55 6.36 35.16 10.47
N HIS A 56 7.19 34.43 11.23
CA HIS A 56 8.04 33.37 10.68
C HIS A 56 7.25 32.09 10.34
N VAL A 57 5.94 32.01 10.66
CA VAL A 57 5.09 30.93 10.17
C VAL A 57 4.66 31.26 8.74
N SER A 58 5.44 30.77 7.78
CA SER A 58 5.14 30.87 6.36
C SER A 58 3.80 30.20 6.04
N ARG A 59 3.08 30.75 5.06
CA ARG A 59 1.91 30.10 4.49
C ARG A 59 2.35 28.82 3.77
N PRO A 60 1.66 27.68 3.90
CA PRO A 60 1.86 26.56 2.99
C PRO A 60 1.68 27.03 1.54
N GLU A 61 2.51 26.56 0.60
CA GLU A 61 2.40 26.93 -0.83
C GLU A 61 1.04 26.52 -1.43
N ASN A 62 0.37 25.55 -0.80
CA ASN A 62 -1.00 25.11 -1.09
C ASN A 62 -2.05 26.09 -0.54
N ASP A 63 -2.18 27.28 -1.14
CA ASP A 63 -3.23 28.25 -0.80
C ASP A 63 -4.59 27.90 -1.42
N PRO A 64 -5.67 27.67 -0.64
CA PRO A 64 -7.03 27.48 -1.19
C PRO A 64 -7.69 28.77 -1.74
N ARG A 65 -7.04 29.94 -1.64
CA ARG A 65 -7.57 31.26 -2.05
C ARG A 65 -7.05 31.79 -3.40
N THR A 66 -6.09 31.14 -4.04
CA THR A 66 -5.90 31.33 -5.48
C THR A 66 -7.11 30.73 -6.20
N LEU A 67 -7.73 31.51 -7.08
CA LEU A 67 -8.96 31.14 -7.81
C LEU A 67 -8.67 30.17 -8.97
N GLN A 68 -7.80 29.18 -8.73
CA GLN A 68 -7.25 28.30 -9.75
C GLN A 68 -7.41 26.82 -9.33
N ASN A 69 -8.47 26.23 -9.90
CA ASN A 69 -8.82 24.81 -9.98
C ASN A 69 -9.33 24.05 -8.74
N LYS A 70 -10.37 23.25 -9.00
CA LYS A 70 -11.02 22.32 -8.04
C LYS A 70 -10.03 21.30 -7.45
N LEU A 71 -9.04 20.90 -8.23
CA LEU A 71 -7.98 19.94 -7.85
C LEU A 71 -7.24 20.31 -6.57
N ASN A 72 -6.86 21.58 -6.39
CA ASN A 72 -6.12 22.04 -5.22
C ASN A 72 -6.95 21.99 -3.92
N ARG A 73 -8.24 21.65 -4.01
CA ARG A 73 -9.12 21.42 -2.85
C ARG A 73 -9.29 19.93 -2.52
N ILE A 74 -8.81 19.01 -3.35
CA ILE A 74 -8.91 17.57 -3.10
C ILE A 74 -7.90 17.17 -2.03
N THR A 75 -8.35 17.08 -0.78
CA THR A 75 -7.53 16.58 0.33
C THR A 75 -7.60 15.05 0.40
N ILE A 76 -6.43 14.40 0.40
CA ILE A 76 -6.27 12.96 0.66
C ILE A 76 -6.06 12.76 2.18
N PRO A 77 -6.72 11.79 2.84
CA PRO A 77 -6.54 11.57 4.28
C PRO A 77 -5.07 11.23 4.60
N PRO A 78 -4.40 11.96 5.52
CA PRO A 78 -2.96 11.79 5.75
C PRO A 78 -2.52 10.41 6.27
N ASP A 79 -3.45 9.63 6.84
CA ASP A 79 -3.25 8.25 7.29
C ASP A 79 -3.48 7.21 6.17
N ALA A 80 -4.14 7.59 5.07
CA ALA A 80 -4.48 6.71 3.96
C ALA A 80 -3.56 6.89 2.75
N GLY A 81 -3.05 8.10 2.48
CA GLY A 81 -2.21 8.30 1.31
C GLY A 81 -1.54 9.66 1.21
N LEU A 82 -0.89 9.88 0.08
CA LEU A 82 -0.18 11.10 -0.29
C LEU A 82 -0.52 11.48 -1.74
N ALA A 83 -0.85 12.75 -1.97
CA ALA A 83 -0.82 13.33 -3.31
C ALA A 83 0.65 13.42 -3.76
N ARG A 84 0.98 12.79 -4.89
CA ARG A 84 2.31 12.82 -5.50
C ARG A 84 2.44 13.93 -6.54
N LYS A 85 1.55 13.97 -7.56
CA LYS A 85 1.54 14.99 -8.62
C LYS A 85 0.17 15.63 -8.69
N VAL A 86 0.09 16.96 -8.80
CA VAL A 86 -1.14 17.70 -9.10
C VAL A 86 -0.90 18.53 -10.36
N VAL A 87 -1.63 18.24 -11.44
CA VAL A 87 -1.57 19.00 -12.68
C VAL A 87 -2.95 19.60 -12.93
N ALA A 88 -3.03 20.91 -12.81
CA ALA A 88 -4.28 21.65 -12.90
C ALA A 88 -4.36 22.40 -14.24
N SER A 89 -4.44 21.65 -15.33
CA SER A 89 -4.66 22.17 -16.69
C SER A 89 -6.14 22.48 -16.92
N GLY A 90 -6.47 23.45 -17.78
CA GLY A 90 -7.79 24.09 -17.83
C GLY A 90 -8.97 23.26 -18.37
N SER A 91 -8.87 21.94 -18.44
CA SER A 91 -9.98 21.04 -18.74
C SER A 91 -10.98 20.95 -17.57
N GLY A 92 -12.24 20.66 -17.87
CA GLY A 92 -13.29 20.48 -16.86
C GLY A 92 -13.26 19.10 -16.18
N ASP A 93 -12.61 18.14 -16.82
CA ASP A 93 -12.52 16.74 -16.41
C ASP A 93 -11.29 16.51 -15.52
N VAL A 94 -11.48 15.74 -14.44
CA VAL A 94 -10.44 15.42 -13.45
C VAL A 94 -10.24 13.92 -13.35
N ILE A 95 -9.00 13.46 -13.54
CA ILE A 95 -8.60 12.07 -13.31
C ILE A 95 -7.76 11.98 -12.02
N ILE A 96 -8.16 11.10 -11.12
CA ILE A 96 -7.43 10.80 -9.89
C ILE A 96 -6.78 9.42 -10.07
N ASN A 97 -5.54 9.38 -10.52
CA ASN A 97 -4.79 8.14 -10.67
C ASN A 97 -4.32 7.66 -9.30
N ILE A 98 -4.83 6.54 -8.81
CA ILE A 98 -4.48 5.95 -7.51
C ILE A 98 -3.58 4.74 -7.77
N GLN A 99 -2.36 4.78 -7.21
CA GLN A 99 -1.41 3.68 -7.29
C GLN A 99 -1.90 2.47 -6.50
N ASP A 100 -1.85 1.29 -7.09
CA ASP A 100 -2.07 0.02 -6.40
C ASP A 100 -0.77 -0.77 -6.25
N ALA A 101 -0.54 -1.24 -5.02
CA ALA A 101 0.46 -2.23 -4.68
C ALA A 101 -0.29 -3.55 -4.46
N HIS A 102 -0.58 -4.25 -5.57
CA HIS A 102 -1.64 -5.24 -5.60
C HIS A 102 -1.52 -6.37 -4.56
N SER A 103 -0.31 -6.84 -4.26
CA SER A 103 -0.07 -7.90 -3.26
C SER A 103 -0.25 -7.43 -1.81
N LYS A 104 -0.21 -6.13 -1.52
CA LYS A 104 -0.19 -5.60 -0.15
C LYS A 104 -1.61 -5.30 0.35
N LEU A 105 -2.08 -6.02 1.37
CA LEU A 105 -3.42 -5.81 1.95
C LEU A 105 -3.60 -4.37 2.46
N GLY A 106 -2.60 -3.82 3.16
CA GLY A 106 -2.68 -2.46 3.70
C GLY A 106 -2.84 -1.38 2.62
N ALA A 107 -2.29 -1.61 1.42
CA ALA A 107 -2.49 -0.71 0.29
C ALA A 107 -3.96 -0.67 -0.13
N GLN A 108 -4.62 -1.84 -0.23
CA GLN A 108 -6.03 -1.96 -0.58
C GLN A 108 -6.95 -1.28 0.45
N GLU A 109 -6.67 -1.45 1.74
CA GLU A 109 -7.42 -0.80 2.83
C GLU A 109 -7.29 0.73 2.74
N SER A 110 -6.08 1.23 2.45
CA SER A 110 -5.82 2.66 2.26
C SER A 110 -6.47 3.23 0.99
N ILE A 111 -6.44 2.51 -0.13
CA ILE A 111 -7.19 2.88 -1.35
C ILE A 111 -8.70 2.97 -1.04
N THR A 112 -9.24 2.04 -0.25
CA THR A 112 -10.65 2.07 0.18
C THR A 112 -11.00 3.34 0.98
N LYS A 113 -10.13 3.76 1.91
CA LYS A 113 -10.29 5.03 2.63
C LYS A 113 -10.20 6.25 1.71
N ILE A 114 -9.29 6.23 0.73
CA ILE A 114 -9.14 7.29 -0.27
C ILE A 114 -10.44 7.41 -1.09
N LEU A 115 -10.96 6.30 -1.59
CA LEU A 115 -12.22 6.25 -2.34
C LEU A 115 -13.41 6.78 -1.53
N ASP A 116 -13.58 6.35 -0.27
CA ASP A 116 -14.69 6.83 0.58
C ASP A 116 -14.66 8.36 0.75
N ASN A 117 -13.48 8.93 0.99
CA ASN A 117 -13.30 10.37 1.05
C ASN A 117 -13.57 11.07 -0.30
N LEU A 118 -13.12 10.50 -1.42
CA LEU A 118 -13.32 11.07 -2.75
C LEU A 118 -14.79 11.08 -3.19
N VAL A 119 -15.52 9.98 -2.94
CA VAL A 119 -16.96 9.88 -3.25
C VAL A 119 -17.78 10.83 -2.37
N ARG A 120 -17.53 10.86 -1.05
CA ARG A 120 -18.30 11.71 -0.12
C ARG A 120 -18.07 13.21 -0.29
N ASN A 121 -16.83 13.63 -0.59
CA ASN A 121 -16.45 15.05 -0.51
C ASN A 121 -16.14 15.71 -1.86
N TYR A 122 -15.88 14.94 -2.93
CA TYR A 122 -15.31 15.47 -4.18
C TYR A 122 -16.05 15.02 -5.46
N ASP A 123 -17.28 14.52 -5.33
CA ASP A 123 -18.16 14.09 -6.45
C ASP A 123 -17.52 13.07 -7.39
N LEU A 124 -16.69 12.17 -6.85
CA LEU A 124 -16.19 11.01 -7.56
C LEU A 124 -17.36 10.07 -7.91
N ARG A 125 -17.66 9.92 -9.20
CA ARG A 125 -18.79 9.09 -9.70
C ARG A 125 -18.36 7.86 -10.47
N LEU A 126 -17.12 7.79 -10.94
CA LEU A 126 -16.59 6.70 -11.74
C LEU A 126 -15.28 6.17 -11.15
N ILE A 127 -15.22 4.87 -10.89
CA ILE A 127 -14.00 4.15 -10.52
C ILE A 127 -13.64 3.23 -11.69
N ALA A 128 -12.50 3.50 -12.32
CA ALA A 128 -11.93 2.74 -13.42
C ALA A 128 -10.79 1.84 -12.91
N LEU A 129 -10.82 0.55 -13.23
CA LEU A 129 -9.85 -0.45 -12.78
C LEU A 129 -9.01 -1.02 -13.93
N GLU A 130 -7.72 -1.18 -13.69
CA GLU A 130 -6.85 -2.10 -14.44
C GLU A 130 -7.34 -3.57 -14.31
N GLY A 131 -6.93 -4.46 -15.21
CA GLY A 131 -7.15 -5.91 -15.08
C GLY A 131 -8.60 -6.39 -15.26
N SER A 132 -9.55 -5.50 -15.54
CA SER A 132 -10.94 -5.82 -15.91
C SER A 132 -11.33 -5.00 -17.14
N ALA A 133 -12.28 -5.44 -17.96
CA ALA A 133 -12.51 -4.83 -19.29
C ALA A 133 -13.89 -4.20 -19.53
N ASP A 134 -14.90 -4.52 -18.70
CA ASP A 134 -16.24 -3.92 -18.80
C ASP A 134 -16.76 -3.50 -17.42
N THR A 135 -18.00 -3.02 -17.34
CA THR A 135 -18.73 -2.74 -16.10
C THR A 135 -18.64 -3.91 -15.13
N ILE A 136 -18.43 -3.63 -13.85
CA ILE A 136 -18.19 -4.66 -12.82
C ILE A 136 -19.40 -4.72 -11.88
N ASP A 137 -20.27 -5.72 -12.04
CA ASP A 137 -21.46 -5.87 -11.21
C ASP A 137 -21.18 -6.52 -9.84
N THR A 138 -21.03 -5.69 -8.80
CA THR A 138 -20.88 -6.15 -7.40
C THR A 138 -22.20 -6.51 -6.71
N SER A 139 -23.36 -6.41 -7.38
CA SER A 139 -24.70 -6.52 -6.77
C SER A 139 -24.98 -7.84 -6.05
N LEU A 140 -24.28 -8.91 -6.42
CA LEU A 140 -24.33 -10.20 -5.70
C LEU A 140 -23.98 -10.04 -4.21
N VAL A 141 -23.13 -9.07 -3.87
CA VAL A 141 -22.76 -8.75 -2.49
C VAL A 141 -23.26 -7.38 -2.06
N SER A 142 -23.15 -6.34 -2.89
CA SER A 142 -23.60 -4.97 -2.53
C SER A 142 -25.11 -4.88 -2.28
N GLY A 143 -25.91 -5.76 -2.91
CA GLY A 143 -27.36 -5.89 -2.67
C GLY A 143 -27.75 -6.57 -1.36
N PHE A 144 -26.81 -7.06 -0.56
CA PHE A 144 -27.09 -7.73 0.72
C PHE A 144 -27.50 -6.70 1.79
N PRO A 145 -28.63 -6.89 2.52
CA PRO A 145 -29.21 -5.85 3.38
C PRO A 145 -28.38 -5.53 4.65
N VAL A 146 -27.66 -6.50 5.22
CA VAL A 146 -26.80 -6.29 6.40
C VAL A 146 -25.39 -5.87 5.97
N ARG A 147 -25.01 -4.64 6.32
CA ARG A 147 -23.72 -4.03 6.01
C ARG A 147 -22.54 -4.84 6.55
N GLU A 148 -22.65 -5.37 7.76
CA GLU A 148 -21.61 -6.17 8.43
C GLU A 148 -21.28 -7.47 7.67
N VAL A 149 -22.26 -8.08 6.99
CA VAL A 149 -22.01 -9.26 6.15
C VAL A 149 -21.32 -8.86 4.85
N ARG A 150 -21.74 -7.75 4.22
CA ARG A 150 -21.04 -7.17 3.04
C ARG A 150 -19.58 -6.88 3.35
N GLU A 151 -19.32 -6.26 4.51
CA GLU A 151 -17.98 -5.88 4.94
C GLU A 151 -17.11 -7.10 5.31
N LYS A 152 -17.67 -8.12 5.95
CA LYS A 152 -16.98 -9.41 6.17
C LYS A 152 -16.64 -10.12 4.86
N ALA A 153 -17.62 -10.28 3.96
CA ALA A 153 -17.44 -10.98 2.69
C ALA A 153 -16.44 -10.25 1.78
N GLY A 154 -16.57 -8.93 1.71
CA GLY A 154 -15.62 -8.07 1.04
C GLY A 154 -14.20 -8.17 1.62
N ARG A 155 -14.02 -8.08 2.94
CA ARG A 155 -12.69 -8.24 3.55
C ARG A 155 -12.08 -9.60 3.29
N TYR A 156 -12.85 -10.67 3.34
CA TYR A 156 -12.36 -12.02 3.01
C TYR A 156 -11.87 -12.10 1.57
N LEU A 157 -12.69 -11.68 0.59
CA LEU A 157 -12.31 -11.69 -0.83
C LEU A 157 -11.11 -10.76 -1.11
N LEU A 158 -11.01 -9.64 -0.41
CA LEU A 158 -9.88 -8.70 -0.50
C LEU A 158 -8.59 -9.36 0.02
N GLN A 159 -8.63 -9.96 1.22
CA GLN A 159 -7.50 -10.70 1.81
C GLN A 159 -7.04 -11.85 0.92
N GLU A 160 -7.99 -12.60 0.35
CA GLU A 160 -7.76 -13.74 -0.56
C GLU A 160 -7.32 -13.34 -1.98
N GLY A 161 -7.04 -12.06 -2.25
CA GLY A 161 -6.55 -11.61 -3.55
C GLY A 161 -7.60 -11.56 -4.67
N ARG A 162 -8.87 -11.89 -4.40
CA ARG A 162 -9.90 -12.15 -5.41
C ARG A 162 -10.60 -10.91 -5.97
N ILE A 163 -10.52 -9.79 -5.25
CA ILE A 163 -11.08 -8.50 -5.64
C ILE A 163 -10.11 -7.38 -5.28
N GLY A 164 -10.14 -6.24 -5.97
CA GLY A 164 -9.43 -5.03 -5.57
C GLY A 164 -10.22 -4.15 -4.59
N ALA A 165 -9.59 -3.04 -4.17
CA ALA A 165 -10.18 -2.03 -3.32
C ALA A 165 -11.38 -1.30 -3.95
N GLY A 166 -11.42 -1.19 -5.29
CA GLY A 166 -12.54 -0.57 -6.00
C GLY A 166 -13.82 -1.40 -5.89
N GLU A 167 -13.72 -2.72 -6.11
CA GLU A 167 -14.83 -3.64 -5.91
C GLU A 167 -15.20 -3.72 -4.42
N PHE A 168 -14.23 -3.83 -3.51
CA PHE A 168 -14.50 -3.85 -2.07
C PHE A 168 -15.26 -2.60 -1.62
N TYR A 169 -14.85 -1.42 -2.06
CA TYR A 169 -15.55 -0.16 -1.80
C TYR A 169 -16.99 -0.20 -2.34
N SER A 170 -17.18 -0.62 -3.60
CA SER A 170 -18.50 -0.78 -4.22
C SER A 170 -19.40 -1.78 -3.47
N MET A 171 -18.82 -2.83 -2.87
CA MET A 171 -19.56 -3.80 -2.05
C MET A 171 -20.09 -3.20 -0.75
N ILE A 172 -19.31 -2.35 -0.06
CA ILE A 172 -19.66 -1.85 1.29
C ILE A 172 -20.29 -0.45 1.30
N SER A 173 -20.17 0.30 0.19
CA SER A 173 -20.72 1.65 0.12
C SER A 173 -22.25 1.65 0.11
N GLU A 174 -22.80 2.82 0.41
CA GLU A 174 -24.22 3.17 0.25
C GLU A 174 -24.40 4.24 -0.85
N GLU A 175 -23.30 4.85 -1.28
CA GLU A 175 -23.27 5.83 -2.36
C GLU A 175 -23.22 5.14 -3.72
N LYS A 176 -23.94 5.68 -4.71
CA LYS A 176 -23.89 5.18 -6.08
C LYS A 176 -22.64 5.72 -6.79
N VAL A 177 -21.72 4.79 -7.06
CA VAL A 177 -20.51 5.00 -7.87
C VAL A 177 -20.50 3.94 -9.00
N SER A 178 -20.21 4.37 -10.24
CA SER A 178 -19.99 3.46 -11.35
C SER A 178 -18.63 2.79 -11.19
N LEU A 179 -18.57 1.48 -11.44
CA LEU A 179 -17.37 0.67 -11.34
C LEU A 179 -17.15 -0.05 -12.66
N VAL A 180 -16.02 0.23 -13.31
CA VAL A 180 -15.73 -0.24 -14.66
C VAL A 180 -14.29 -0.73 -14.78
N GLY A 181 -14.11 -1.81 -15.50
CA GLY A 181 -12.84 -2.19 -16.09
C GLY A 181 -12.49 -1.29 -17.28
N VAL A 182 -11.20 -0.98 -17.43
CA VAL A 182 -10.66 -0.17 -18.54
C VAL A 182 -9.50 -0.85 -19.29
N GLU A 183 -9.26 -2.13 -19.01
CA GLU A 183 -8.21 -2.95 -19.63
C GLU A 183 -8.49 -3.28 -21.11
N ASP A 184 -7.44 -3.57 -21.89
CA ASP A 184 -7.57 -4.23 -23.20
C ASP A 184 -7.32 -5.74 -23.05
N PRO A 185 -8.33 -6.61 -23.20
CA PRO A 185 -8.19 -8.05 -22.95
C PRO A 185 -7.07 -8.73 -23.74
N SER A 186 -6.81 -8.29 -24.99
CA SER A 186 -5.77 -8.90 -25.82
C SER A 186 -4.39 -8.55 -25.28
N LEU A 187 -4.14 -7.26 -25.01
CA LEU A 187 -2.87 -6.82 -24.44
C LEU A 187 -2.63 -7.44 -23.06
N TYR A 188 -3.67 -7.52 -22.23
CA TYR A 188 -3.59 -8.14 -20.91
C TYR A 188 -3.22 -9.63 -21.00
N SER A 189 -3.93 -10.42 -21.81
CA SER A 189 -3.65 -11.84 -21.97
C SER A 189 -2.26 -12.11 -22.55
N GLU A 190 -1.83 -11.34 -23.58
CA GLU A 190 -0.44 -11.40 -24.06
C GLU A 190 0.56 -11.09 -22.93
N ASN A 191 0.29 -10.07 -22.12
CA ASN A 191 1.19 -9.63 -21.04
C ASN A 191 1.29 -10.68 -19.92
N LEU A 192 0.18 -11.35 -19.60
CA LEU A 192 0.08 -12.39 -18.58
C LEU A 192 0.79 -13.68 -18.99
N GLU A 193 0.66 -14.12 -20.24
CA GLU A 193 1.35 -15.35 -20.70
C GLU A 193 2.88 -15.17 -20.74
N VAL A 194 3.36 -13.99 -21.16
CA VAL A 194 4.79 -13.64 -21.08
C VAL A 194 5.26 -13.60 -19.61
N PHE A 195 4.45 -13.05 -18.71
CA PHE A 195 4.74 -13.06 -17.27
C PHE A 195 4.84 -14.49 -16.70
N LYS A 196 3.87 -15.36 -17.00
CA LYS A 196 3.91 -16.79 -16.60
C LYS A 196 5.19 -17.47 -17.11
N ALA A 197 5.58 -17.24 -18.36
CA ALA A 197 6.80 -17.80 -18.94
C ALA A 197 8.09 -17.33 -18.25
N LEU A 198 8.14 -16.07 -17.78
CA LEU A 198 9.24 -15.55 -16.96
C LEU A 198 9.25 -16.18 -15.55
N VAL A 199 8.07 -16.32 -14.92
CA VAL A 199 7.92 -16.90 -13.58
C VAL A 199 8.40 -18.35 -13.53
N GLU A 200 8.04 -19.18 -14.50
CA GLU A 200 8.50 -20.59 -14.58
C GLU A 200 10.03 -20.71 -14.68
N ARG A 201 10.73 -19.66 -15.14
CA ARG A 201 12.21 -19.60 -15.20
C ARG A 201 12.85 -18.74 -14.08
N LYS A 202 12.05 -18.10 -13.23
CA LYS A 202 12.48 -17.05 -12.29
C LYS A 202 13.53 -17.53 -11.29
N THR A 203 13.47 -18.76 -10.82
CA THR A 203 14.49 -19.35 -9.92
C THR A 203 15.86 -19.48 -10.60
N ALA A 204 15.89 -19.87 -11.88
CA ALA A 204 17.13 -19.95 -12.65
C ALA A 204 17.68 -18.54 -12.95
N ILE A 205 16.83 -17.63 -13.40
CA ILE A 205 17.16 -16.21 -13.63
C ILE A 205 17.76 -15.58 -12.36
N ARG A 206 17.12 -15.76 -11.19
CA ARG A 206 17.58 -15.23 -9.89
C ARG A 206 18.94 -15.78 -9.47
N ARG A 207 19.27 -17.03 -9.81
CA ARG A 207 20.59 -17.63 -9.56
C ARG A 207 21.67 -16.90 -10.34
N GLU A 208 21.47 -16.69 -11.65
CA GLU A 208 22.44 -15.99 -12.50
C GLU A 208 22.56 -14.50 -12.14
N LEU A 209 21.44 -13.84 -11.82
CA LEU A 209 21.43 -12.46 -11.31
C LEU A 209 22.17 -12.31 -9.97
N LYS A 210 22.06 -13.29 -9.06
CA LYS A 210 22.84 -13.33 -7.82
C LYS A 210 24.34 -13.45 -8.12
N GLY A 211 24.69 -14.25 -9.11
CA GLY A 211 26.03 -14.33 -9.68
C GLY A 211 26.54 -12.98 -10.20
N LEU A 212 25.71 -12.26 -10.96
CA LEU A 212 26.07 -10.97 -11.54
C LEU A 212 26.31 -9.91 -10.47
N ARG A 213 25.42 -9.85 -9.46
CA ARG A 213 25.58 -8.98 -8.28
C ARG A 213 26.79 -9.38 -7.41
N ARG A 214 27.29 -10.60 -7.52
CA ARG A 214 28.55 -11.03 -6.88
C ARG A 214 29.75 -10.55 -7.69
N ALA A 215 29.75 -10.78 -9.01
CA ALA A 215 30.82 -10.34 -9.90
C ALA A 215 31.06 -8.83 -9.85
N VAL A 216 29.99 -8.03 -9.85
CA VAL A 216 30.08 -6.56 -9.66
C VAL A 216 30.71 -6.24 -8.30
N ARG A 217 30.23 -6.83 -7.20
CA ARG A 217 30.77 -6.55 -5.85
C ARG A 217 32.23 -6.93 -5.67
N GLU A 218 32.68 -8.07 -6.20
CA GLU A 218 34.10 -8.44 -6.17
C GLU A 218 35.00 -7.50 -7.00
N LEU A 219 34.44 -6.80 -7.99
CA LEU A 219 35.12 -5.71 -8.68
C LEU A 219 35.04 -4.40 -7.88
N GLU A 220 33.92 -4.06 -7.24
CA GLU A 220 33.83 -2.90 -6.35
C GLU A 220 34.90 -3.01 -5.25
N ASP A 221 35.14 -4.22 -4.76
CA ASP A 221 36.15 -4.49 -3.75
C ASP A 221 37.60 -4.23 -4.16
N LYS A 222 37.90 -4.24 -5.47
CA LYS A 222 39.25 -4.05 -6.00
C LYS A 222 39.46 -2.71 -6.72
N VAL A 223 38.40 -2.19 -7.34
CA VAL A 223 38.46 -1.01 -8.22
C VAL A 223 38.15 0.26 -7.44
N TYR A 224 37.11 0.25 -6.59
CA TYR A 224 36.62 1.45 -5.92
C TYR A 224 37.56 1.98 -4.83
N SER A 225 37.65 3.31 -4.77
CA SER A 225 38.19 4.05 -3.63
C SER A 225 37.39 3.75 -2.34
N PRO A 226 38.00 3.93 -1.15
CA PRO A 226 37.27 3.80 0.12
C PRO A 226 36.00 4.66 0.20
N GLY A 227 35.99 5.85 -0.42
CA GLY A 227 34.81 6.72 -0.47
C GLY A 227 33.70 6.20 -1.39
N LEU A 228 34.04 5.61 -2.54
CA LEU A 228 33.07 4.94 -3.42
C LEU A 228 32.51 3.67 -2.78
N LYS A 229 33.34 2.87 -2.10
CA LYS A 229 32.88 1.72 -1.31
C LYS A 229 31.90 2.14 -0.22
N ALA A 230 32.27 3.13 0.60
CA ALA A 230 31.39 3.64 1.65
C ALA A 230 30.04 4.13 1.10
N LEU A 231 30.02 4.77 -0.07
CA LEU A 231 28.77 5.18 -0.73
C LEU A 231 27.95 4.00 -1.24
N SER A 232 28.58 2.99 -1.86
CA SER A 232 27.92 1.74 -2.32
C SER A 232 27.34 0.94 -1.15
N GLU A 233 28.12 0.75 -0.09
CA GLU A 233 27.71 0.09 1.15
C GLU A 233 26.56 0.83 1.84
N ASN A 234 26.61 2.16 1.92
CA ASN A 234 25.54 2.97 2.50
C ASN A 234 24.22 2.78 1.74
N LYS A 235 24.27 2.79 0.41
CA LYS A 235 23.10 2.52 -0.45
C LYS A 235 22.57 1.10 -0.26
N LEU A 236 23.45 0.10 -0.17
CA LEU A 236 23.09 -1.30 0.02
C LEU A 236 22.45 -1.55 1.40
N LEU A 237 23.00 -0.97 2.47
CA LEU A 237 22.45 -1.05 3.82
C LEU A 237 21.05 -0.46 3.88
N HIS A 238 20.84 0.72 3.28
CA HIS A 238 19.52 1.35 3.22
C HIS A 238 18.52 0.52 2.41
N LYS A 239 18.90 0.07 1.21
CA LYS A 239 18.04 -0.75 0.34
C LYS A 239 17.61 -2.08 0.97
N ASN A 240 18.42 -2.64 1.87
CA ASN A 240 18.13 -3.89 2.57
C ASN A 240 17.50 -3.67 3.96
N GLY A 241 17.09 -2.44 4.33
CA GLY A 241 16.51 -2.12 5.64
C GLY A 241 17.47 -2.20 6.83
N GLY A 242 18.78 -2.34 6.58
CA GLY A 242 19.81 -2.46 7.61
C GLY A 242 20.18 -1.14 8.31
N ILE A 243 19.79 0.00 7.73
CA ILE A 243 19.86 1.34 8.34
C ILE A 243 18.61 2.15 7.95
N GLN A 244 18.20 3.09 8.80
CA GLN A 244 17.09 3.98 8.49
C GLN A 244 17.51 5.10 7.53
N PHE A 245 16.54 5.76 6.89
CA PHE A 245 16.80 6.89 5.99
C PHE A 245 17.64 7.99 6.67
N THR A 246 17.41 8.25 7.96
CA THR A 246 18.18 9.23 8.74
C THR A 246 19.67 8.91 8.82
N ASP A 247 20.02 7.63 8.96
CA ASP A 247 21.42 7.17 9.04
C ASP A 247 22.08 7.15 7.67
N TYR A 248 21.34 6.68 6.65
CA TYR A 248 21.74 6.74 5.25
C TYR A 248 22.06 8.19 4.84
N TRP A 249 21.16 9.11 5.17
CA TRP A 249 21.30 10.52 4.87
C TRP A 249 22.50 11.14 5.59
N ALA A 250 22.63 10.95 6.91
CA ALA A 250 23.73 11.52 7.68
C ALA A 250 25.12 11.10 7.16
N ARG A 251 25.26 9.84 6.72
CA ARG A 251 26.49 9.32 6.10
C ARG A 251 26.76 9.97 4.74
N SER A 252 25.74 10.09 3.89
CA SER A 252 25.85 10.74 2.58
C SER A 252 26.14 12.24 2.70
N GLU A 253 25.56 12.92 3.69
CA GLU A 253 25.82 14.33 3.98
C GLU A 253 27.25 14.59 4.47
N ALA A 254 27.78 13.72 5.35
CA ALA A 254 29.17 13.81 5.79
C ALA A 254 30.15 13.72 4.61
N LEU A 255 29.90 12.78 3.68
CA LEU A 255 30.68 12.63 2.46
C LEU A 255 30.50 13.83 1.50
N ALA A 256 29.30 14.40 1.42
CA ALA A 256 29.03 15.62 0.64
C ALA A 256 29.82 16.83 1.16
N ARG A 257 29.88 17.01 2.49
CA ARG A 257 30.69 18.04 3.14
C ARG A 257 32.18 17.83 2.84
N GLU A 258 32.69 16.60 2.91
CA GLU A 258 34.08 16.27 2.57
C GLU A 258 34.42 16.58 1.10
N LYS A 259 33.50 16.29 0.18
CA LYS A 259 33.70 16.48 -1.28
C LYS A 259 33.19 17.80 -1.84
N ASN A 260 32.78 18.74 -0.98
CA ASN A 260 32.22 20.04 -1.36
C ASN A 260 31.05 19.96 -2.35
N VAL A 261 30.14 18.99 -2.15
CA VAL A 261 28.88 18.89 -2.90
C VAL A 261 27.80 19.67 -2.17
N ASP A 262 27.34 20.75 -2.79
CA ASP A 262 26.36 21.67 -2.18
C ASP A 262 24.93 21.12 -2.29
N ILE A 263 24.34 20.78 -1.13
CA ILE A 263 22.95 20.33 -1.00
C ILE A 263 21.95 21.37 -1.53
N ARG A 264 22.25 22.67 -1.48
CA ARG A 264 21.33 23.75 -1.86
C ARG A 264 20.96 23.74 -3.35
N ARG A 265 21.65 22.94 -4.17
CA ARG A 265 21.31 22.64 -5.56
C ARG A 265 20.12 21.69 -5.71
N PHE A 266 19.65 21.11 -4.61
CA PHE A 266 18.57 20.14 -4.49
C PHE A 266 17.51 20.72 -3.52
N PRO A 267 16.50 21.45 -4.03
CA PRO A 267 15.57 22.21 -3.19
C PRO A 267 14.77 21.37 -2.21
N ASN A 268 14.25 20.21 -2.64
CA ASN A 268 13.42 19.35 -1.80
C ASN A 268 14.24 18.57 -0.77
N LEU A 269 15.45 18.13 -1.12
CA LEU A 269 16.40 17.60 -0.13
C LEU A 269 16.80 18.67 0.91
N SER A 270 16.99 19.92 0.47
CA SER A 270 17.29 21.04 1.38
C SER A 270 16.12 21.33 2.34
N LYS A 271 14.88 21.41 1.82
CA LYS A 271 13.65 21.54 2.62
C LYS A 271 13.52 20.37 3.63
N LEU A 272 13.84 19.14 3.23
CA LEU A 272 13.78 17.98 4.12
C LEU A 272 14.80 18.07 5.26
N VAL A 273 16.04 18.45 4.98
CA VAL A 273 17.09 18.62 6.01
C VAL A 273 16.73 19.73 6.99
N GLU A 274 16.18 20.84 6.50
CA GLU A 274 15.69 21.94 7.33
C GLU A 274 14.50 21.50 8.21
N ALA A 275 13.53 20.76 7.65
CA ALA A 275 12.41 20.20 8.40
C ALA A 275 12.87 19.23 9.52
N VAL A 276 13.81 18.33 9.23
CA VAL A 276 14.43 17.43 10.23
C VAL A 276 15.24 18.21 11.28
N GLY A 277 15.74 19.39 10.94
CA GLY A 277 16.33 20.35 11.89
C GLY A 277 15.29 20.89 12.86
N LEU A 278 14.20 21.47 12.33
CA LEU A 278 13.09 22.02 13.13
C LEU A 278 12.43 20.95 14.02
N GLU A 279 12.27 19.72 13.53
CA GLU A 279 11.66 18.60 14.26
C GLU A 279 12.37 18.35 15.60
N LYS A 280 13.70 18.42 15.62
CA LYS A 280 14.54 18.18 16.80
C LYS A 280 14.42 19.26 17.87
N GLU A 281 13.89 20.44 17.54
CA GLU A 281 13.64 21.54 18.49
C GLU A 281 12.22 21.52 19.09
N ILE A 282 11.35 20.59 18.64
CA ILE A 282 9.94 20.54 19.06
C ILE A 282 9.73 19.52 20.18
N ASP A 283 9.35 19.99 21.36
CA ASP A 283 8.66 19.15 22.35
C ASP A 283 7.18 19.08 21.94
N PHE A 284 6.80 17.97 21.29
CA PHE A 284 5.43 17.76 20.80
C PHE A 284 4.36 17.77 21.91
N ARG A 285 4.72 17.39 23.15
CA ARG A 285 3.78 17.45 24.29
C ARG A 285 3.53 18.90 24.69
N ARG A 286 4.58 19.72 24.75
CA ARG A 286 4.46 21.16 24.98
C ARG A 286 3.72 21.85 23.84
N ALA A 287 4.03 21.56 22.58
CA ALA A 287 3.32 22.11 21.43
C ALA A 287 1.80 21.82 21.50
N GLY A 288 1.40 20.60 21.92
CA GLY A 288 0.00 20.25 22.18
C GLY A 288 -0.66 21.12 23.26
N ALA A 289 0.00 21.29 24.41
CA ALA A 289 -0.50 22.13 25.50
C ALA A 289 -0.53 23.64 25.15
N GLU A 290 0.52 24.14 24.48
CA GLU A 290 0.59 25.51 23.97
C GLU A 290 -0.53 25.80 22.96
N ARG A 291 -0.87 24.85 22.08
CA ARG A 291 -2.00 24.96 21.16
C ARG A 291 -3.34 25.09 21.89
N GLU A 292 -3.56 24.29 22.94
CA GLU A 292 -4.79 24.36 23.74
C GLU A 292 -4.89 25.69 24.50
N ALA A 293 -3.79 26.15 25.10
CA ALA A 293 -3.70 27.47 25.72
C ALA A 293 -3.93 28.61 24.71
N LEU A 294 -3.38 28.49 23.49
CA LEU A 294 -3.55 29.49 22.43
C LEU A 294 -5.00 29.58 21.96
N VAL A 295 -5.67 28.45 21.73
CA VAL A 295 -7.08 28.40 21.35
C VAL A 295 -7.96 28.99 22.45
N SER A 296 -7.65 28.73 23.73
CA SER A 296 -8.35 29.32 24.88
C SER A 296 -8.18 30.85 24.95
N GLU A 297 -6.96 31.36 24.75
CA GLU A 297 -6.70 32.81 24.76
C GLU A 297 -7.32 33.52 23.53
N LEU A 298 -7.30 32.88 22.36
CA LEU A 298 -8.01 33.34 21.16
C LEU A 298 -9.53 33.40 21.38
N ASN A 299 -10.13 32.37 21.98
CA ASN A 299 -11.55 32.35 22.34
C ASN A 299 -11.94 33.51 23.28
N ARG A 300 -11.01 33.98 24.12
CA ARG A 300 -11.22 35.13 25.02
C ARG A 300 -10.99 36.50 24.36
N ARG A 301 -10.19 36.59 23.29
CA ARG A 301 -9.79 37.86 22.64
C ARG A 301 -10.48 38.14 21.31
N LEU A 302 -10.85 37.12 20.54
CA LEU A 302 -11.37 37.30 19.19
C LEU A 302 -12.81 37.84 19.21
N PRO A 303 -13.18 38.74 18.27
CA PRO A 303 -14.57 39.11 18.07
C PRO A 303 -15.36 37.92 17.51
N LYS A 304 -16.67 37.88 17.78
CA LYS A 304 -17.56 36.76 17.43
C LYS A 304 -17.38 36.21 15.99
N PRO A 305 -17.24 37.02 14.92
CA PRO A 305 -17.06 36.49 13.56
C PRO A 305 -15.73 35.72 13.36
N GLU A 306 -14.63 36.17 13.98
CA GLU A 306 -13.35 35.43 13.90
C GLU A 306 -13.37 34.18 14.80
N LEU A 307 -14.15 34.18 15.88
CA LEU A 307 -14.39 32.99 16.69
C LEU A 307 -15.22 31.93 15.92
N GLU A 308 -16.28 32.34 15.23
CA GLU A 308 -17.06 31.46 14.34
C GLU A 308 -16.16 30.87 13.26
N ARG A 309 -15.27 31.68 12.67
CA ARG A 309 -14.25 31.21 11.72
C ARG A 309 -13.27 30.21 12.35
N LEU A 310 -12.75 30.48 13.55
CA LEU A 310 -11.85 29.57 14.27
C LEU A 310 -12.52 28.20 14.53
N VAL A 311 -13.80 28.19 14.89
CA VAL A 311 -14.59 26.95 15.08
C VAL A 311 -14.74 26.18 13.77
N LEU A 312 -14.98 26.87 12.64
CA LEU A 312 -15.07 26.24 11.31
C LEU A 312 -13.73 25.63 10.87
N GLU A 313 -12.62 26.36 11.04
CA GLU A 313 -11.26 25.89 10.71
C GLU A 313 -10.89 24.68 11.59
N ALA A 314 -11.20 24.72 12.90
CA ALA A 314 -10.96 23.60 13.81
C ALA A 314 -11.83 22.37 13.49
N LEU A 315 -13.07 22.57 13.03
CA LEU A 315 -13.93 21.48 12.56
C LEU A 315 -13.38 20.85 11.27
N GLN A 316 -12.92 21.66 10.31
CA GLN A 316 -12.29 21.18 9.09
C GLN A 316 -11.00 20.40 9.39
N PHE A 317 -10.16 20.91 10.29
CA PHE A 317 -8.95 20.21 10.74
C PHE A 317 -9.28 18.87 11.40
N LYS A 318 -10.26 18.83 12.32
CA LYS A 318 -10.74 17.58 12.94
C LYS A 318 -11.37 16.58 11.94
N GLN A 319 -11.86 17.08 10.80
CA GLN A 319 -12.37 16.28 9.68
C GLN A 319 -11.28 15.93 8.64
N ASN A 320 -10.00 16.23 8.90
CA ASN A 320 -8.88 16.07 7.97
C ASN A 320 -9.07 16.78 6.60
N LYS A 321 -9.87 17.86 6.56
CA LYS A 321 -10.16 18.67 5.35
C LYS A 321 -9.16 19.80 5.10
N ILE A 322 -8.35 20.13 6.10
CA ILE A 322 -7.21 21.05 5.97
C ILE A 322 -6.00 20.41 6.63
N THR A 323 -4.81 20.71 6.11
CA THR A 323 -3.56 20.14 6.61
C THR A 323 -3.17 20.72 7.98
N PRO A 324 -2.33 20.02 8.76
CA PRO A 324 -1.74 20.57 9.98
C PRO A 324 -1.08 21.94 9.76
N GLY A 325 -0.28 22.11 8.71
CA GLY A 325 0.35 23.38 8.36
C GLY A 325 -0.66 24.50 8.11
N ALA A 326 -1.72 24.24 7.33
CA ALA A 326 -2.76 25.23 7.04
C ALA A 326 -3.55 25.67 8.29
N PHE A 327 -3.88 24.72 9.17
CA PHE A 327 -4.58 25.02 10.43
C PHE A 327 -3.69 25.84 11.38
N HIS A 328 -2.44 25.44 11.60
CA HIS A 328 -1.55 26.13 12.54
C HIS A 328 -1.04 27.48 11.99
N TYR A 329 -0.90 27.63 10.67
CA TYR A 329 -0.75 28.95 10.03
C TYR A 329 -1.94 29.87 10.36
N THR A 330 -3.17 29.38 10.27
CA THR A 330 -4.36 30.17 10.60
C THR A 330 -4.39 30.57 12.07
N LEU A 331 -4.03 29.67 12.99
CA LEU A 331 -3.85 30.01 14.41
C LEU A 331 -2.80 31.10 14.61
N ALA A 332 -1.63 31.02 13.95
CA ALA A 332 -0.58 32.01 14.04
C ALA A 332 -1.03 33.40 13.54
N LYS A 333 -1.76 33.47 12.40
CA LYS A 333 -2.31 34.74 11.89
C LYS A 333 -3.40 35.32 12.81
N MET A 334 -4.23 34.48 13.43
CA MET A 334 -5.20 34.93 14.43
C MET A 334 -4.52 35.44 15.71
N ALA A 335 -3.45 34.77 16.16
CA ALA A 335 -2.66 35.18 17.32
C ALA A 335 -1.95 36.53 17.12
N GLU A 336 -1.36 36.71 15.94
CA GLU A 336 -0.75 37.98 15.50
C GLU A 336 -1.80 39.12 15.47
N ALA A 337 -2.96 38.88 14.84
CA ALA A 337 -4.05 39.87 14.79
C ALA A 337 -4.61 40.21 16.20
N ALA A 338 -4.71 39.24 17.09
CA ALA A 338 -5.12 39.40 18.48
C ALA A 338 -4.01 39.93 19.42
N ARG A 339 -2.82 40.25 18.87
CA ARG A 339 -1.64 40.74 19.60
C ARG A 339 -1.27 39.84 20.78
N ILE A 340 -1.28 38.53 20.56
CA ILE A 340 -0.84 37.53 21.54
C ILE A 340 0.70 37.43 21.47
N ALA A 341 1.35 37.53 22.63
CA ALA A 341 2.80 37.49 22.76
C ALA A 341 3.33 36.08 22.43
N PRO A 342 4.27 35.91 21.47
CA PRO A 342 4.68 34.60 20.95
C PRO A 342 5.55 33.77 21.92
N GLU A 343 6.15 34.38 22.94
CA GLU A 343 7.20 33.78 23.77
C GLU A 343 6.69 32.56 24.55
N ALA A 344 5.42 32.58 24.95
CA ALA A 344 4.73 31.49 25.64
C ALA A 344 4.28 30.34 24.71
N TYR A 345 4.53 30.46 23.40
CA TYR A 345 4.01 29.56 22.35
C TYR A 345 5.13 29.07 21.40
N SER A 346 6.37 29.00 21.89
CA SER A 346 7.54 28.77 21.05
C SER A 346 7.65 27.36 20.45
N HIS A 347 7.02 26.34 21.04
CA HIS A 347 7.00 24.99 20.47
C HIS A 347 5.87 24.83 19.44
N ILE A 348 4.70 25.43 19.64
CA ILE A 348 3.62 25.41 18.64
C ILE A 348 3.95 26.27 17.40
N ILE A 349 4.73 27.34 17.55
CA ILE A 349 5.27 28.13 16.43
C ILE A 349 6.26 27.30 15.61
N ARG A 350 7.23 26.63 16.25
CA ARG A 350 8.14 25.69 15.56
C ARG A 350 7.39 24.56 14.88
N TYR A 351 6.37 23.99 15.53
CA TYR A 351 5.52 22.97 14.93
C TYR A 351 4.79 23.48 13.67
N ALA A 352 4.27 24.71 13.70
CA ALA A 352 3.63 25.32 12.53
C ALA A 352 4.62 25.51 11.37
N GLN A 353 5.85 25.94 11.65
CA GLN A 353 6.94 26.07 10.67
C GLN A 353 7.33 24.71 10.08
N TYR A 354 7.59 23.72 10.95
CA TYR A 354 7.89 22.33 10.57
C TYR A 354 6.80 21.76 9.66
N ALA A 355 5.53 21.86 10.05
CA ALA A 355 4.41 21.33 9.29
C ALA A 355 4.28 22.01 7.92
N ALA A 356 4.34 23.36 7.87
CA ALA A 356 4.26 24.09 6.61
C ALA A 356 5.44 23.81 5.67
N LEU A 357 6.66 23.67 6.21
CA LEU A 357 7.85 23.33 5.43
C LEU A 357 7.78 21.91 4.89
N TYR A 358 7.46 20.93 5.75
CA TYR A 358 7.31 19.52 5.38
C TYR A 358 6.22 19.32 4.32
N GLU A 359 5.08 19.99 4.46
CA GLU A 359 3.98 19.99 3.47
C GLU A 359 4.34 20.67 2.14
N SER A 360 5.43 21.45 2.09
CA SER A 360 5.94 22.08 0.87
C SER A 360 6.99 21.25 0.12
N ILE A 361 7.36 20.08 0.63
CA ILE A 361 8.31 19.17 -0.02
C ILE A 361 7.59 18.45 -1.16
N ASP A 362 8.08 18.60 -2.38
CA ASP A 362 7.67 17.75 -3.50
C ASP A 362 8.27 16.36 -3.32
N LEU A 363 7.44 15.44 -2.82
CA LEU A 363 7.79 14.05 -2.56
C LEU A 363 7.93 13.20 -3.84
N ILE A 364 7.66 13.72 -5.05
CA ILE A 364 8.17 13.10 -6.28
C ILE A 364 9.59 13.58 -6.51
N ALA A 365 9.76 14.90 -6.65
CA ALA A 365 11.02 15.50 -7.07
C ALA A 365 12.18 15.17 -6.11
N ILE A 366 11.89 14.91 -4.82
CA ILE A 366 12.91 14.53 -3.85
C ILE A 366 13.62 13.20 -4.18
N PHE A 367 12.95 12.23 -4.83
CA PHE A 367 13.60 10.98 -5.25
C PHE A 367 14.56 11.22 -6.42
N ASP A 368 14.14 12.02 -7.42
CA ASP A 368 14.99 12.44 -8.53
C ASP A 368 16.14 13.36 -8.08
N GLU A 369 15.94 14.15 -7.02
CA GLU A 369 17.02 14.90 -6.37
C GLU A 369 18.00 13.98 -5.63
N ALA A 370 17.52 12.97 -4.90
CA ALA A 370 18.37 12.01 -4.19
C ALA A 370 19.29 11.23 -5.15
N GLU A 371 18.76 10.79 -6.30
CA GLU A 371 19.55 10.15 -7.35
C GLU A 371 20.62 11.11 -7.92
N ARG A 372 20.23 12.32 -8.34
CA ARG A 372 21.17 13.32 -8.90
C ARG A 372 22.20 13.81 -7.87
N PHE A 373 21.86 13.80 -6.58
CA PHE A 373 22.79 14.07 -5.48
C PHE A 373 23.82 12.93 -5.33
N GLU A 374 23.38 11.66 -5.36
CA GLU A 374 24.28 10.50 -5.35
C GLU A 374 25.21 10.48 -6.58
N GLU A 375 24.69 10.81 -7.77
CA GLU A 375 25.51 10.98 -8.98
C GLU A 375 26.53 12.12 -8.82
N SER A 376 26.11 13.27 -8.29
CA SER A 376 27.01 14.40 -8.02
C SER A 376 28.11 14.05 -7.02
N LEU A 377 27.85 13.16 -6.05
CA LEU A 377 28.86 12.62 -5.14
C LEU A 377 29.81 11.67 -5.87
N LYS A 378 29.29 10.69 -6.63
CA LYS A 378 30.08 9.74 -7.43
C LYS A 378 31.04 10.47 -8.36
N GLU A 379 30.56 11.50 -9.06
CA GLU A 379 31.37 12.33 -9.95
C GLU A 379 32.58 13.01 -9.27
N LYS A 380 32.47 13.34 -7.97
CA LYS A 380 33.59 13.87 -7.16
C LYS A 380 34.47 12.79 -6.55
N LEU A 381 34.03 11.53 -6.55
CA LEU A 381 34.72 10.39 -5.94
C LEU A 381 35.50 9.55 -6.96
N PHE A 382 35.12 9.60 -8.24
CA PHE A 382 35.81 8.90 -9.33
C PHE A 382 37.24 9.46 -9.54
N ARG A 383 38.22 8.55 -9.50
CA ARG A 383 39.66 8.80 -9.71
C ARG A 383 40.12 8.44 -11.12
N ASN A 384 39.39 7.57 -11.82
CA ASN A 384 39.73 7.05 -13.14
C ASN A 384 38.47 6.51 -13.86
N ASP A 385 38.64 6.12 -15.13
CA ASP A 385 37.56 5.61 -15.97
C ASP A 385 37.10 4.19 -15.59
N ASP A 386 37.94 3.39 -14.91
CA ASP A 386 37.54 2.05 -14.44
C ASP A 386 36.48 2.12 -13.34
N GLU A 387 36.61 3.07 -12.40
CA GLU A 387 35.60 3.32 -11.36
C GLU A 387 34.29 3.85 -11.96
N ARG A 388 34.38 4.73 -12.98
CA ARG A 388 33.22 5.24 -13.74
C ARG A 388 32.51 4.10 -14.48
N LEU A 389 33.27 3.28 -15.19
CA LEU A 389 32.78 2.11 -15.92
C LEU A 389 32.09 1.13 -14.98
N LEU A 390 32.72 0.79 -13.85
CA LEU A 390 32.14 -0.11 -12.87
C LEU A 390 30.85 0.43 -12.24
N SER A 391 30.77 1.74 -11.98
CA SER A 391 29.53 2.36 -11.49
C SER A 391 28.39 2.26 -12.51
N ARG A 392 28.69 2.47 -13.81
CA ARG A 392 27.72 2.22 -14.89
C ARG A 392 27.31 0.76 -14.95
N LEU A 393 28.24 -0.19 -14.83
CA LEU A 393 27.95 -1.63 -14.83
C LEU A 393 27.08 -2.04 -13.64
N GLY A 394 27.33 -1.49 -12.44
CA GLY A 394 26.48 -1.72 -11.28
C GLY A 394 25.05 -1.22 -11.47
N HIS A 395 24.87 -0.06 -12.12
CA HIS A 395 23.55 0.45 -12.48
C HIS A 395 22.88 -0.44 -13.55
N CYS A 396 23.54 -0.72 -14.67
CA CYS A 396 23.02 -1.63 -15.71
C CYS A 396 22.67 -3.02 -15.15
N ALA A 397 23.46 -3.57 -14.22
CA ALA A 397 23.17 -4.85 -13.57
C ALA A 397 21.95 -4.78 -12.62
N SER A 398 21.66 -3.62 -12.04
CA SER A 398 20.39 -3.39 -11.30
C SER A 398 19.21 -3.33 -12.27
N ILE A 399 19.33 -2.55 -13.35
CA ILE A 399 18.31 -2.43 -14.40
C ILE A 399 17.98 -3.81 -14.99
N LEU A 400 19.00 -4.56 -15.43
CA LEU A 400 18.84 -5.92 -15.95
C LEU A 400 18.24 -6.89 -14.91
N SER A 401 18.63 -6.75 -13.64
CA SER A 401 18.03 -7.52 -12.55
C SER A 401 16.53 -7.26 -12.42
N GLN A 402 16.12 -5.99 -12.40
CA GLN A 402 14.74 -5.58 -12.23
C GLN A 402 13.90 -5.90 -13.48
N LEU A 403 14.48 -5.75 -14.67
CA LEU A 403 13.89 -6.15 -15.95
C LEU A 403 13.51 -7.65 -15.92
N LEU A 404 14.49 -8.52 -15.68
CA LEU A 404 14.30 -9.97 -15.70
C LEU A 404 13.50 -10.52 -14.50
N ASP A 405 13.47 -9.81 -13.37
CA ASP A 405 12.69 -10.18 -12.17
C ASP A 405 11.27 -9.60 -12.15
N THR A 406 10.85 -8.90 -13.21
CA THR A 406 9.55 -8.22 -13.36
C THR A 406 9.28 -7.08 -12.35
N THR A 407 10.34 -6.42 -11.86
CA THR A 407 10.32 -5.36 -10.82
C THR A 407 10.91 -4.01 -11.26
N LEU A 408 11.02 -3.75 -12.58
CA LEU A 408 11.51 -2.49 -13.16
C LEU A 408 10.45 -1.39 -13.12
N THR A 409 10.86 -0.16 -12.80
CA THR A 409 9.96 1.01 -12.86
C THR A 409 9.77 1.49 -14.31
N SER A 410 8.71 2.25 -14.60
CA SER A 410 8.52 2.84 -15.94
C SER A 410 9.64 3.82 -16.32
N LYS A 411 10.21 4.56 -15.34
CA LYS A 411 11.36 5.46 -15.55
C LYS A 411 12.61 4.65 -15.93
N ASP A 412 12.89 3.58 -15.20
CA ASP A 412 14.03 2.69 -15.47
C ASP A 412 13.88 1.94 -16.80
N TYR A 413 12.66 1.53 -17.17
CA TYR A 413 12.39 0.91 -18.46
C TYR A 413 12.64 1.88 -19.63
N GLU A 414 12.27 3.15 -19.48
CA GLU A 414 12.61 4.17 -20.48
C GLU A 414 14.11 4.42 -20.57
N PHE A 415 14.83 4.46 -19.44
CA PHE A 415 16.29 4.54 -19.44
C PHE A 415 16.89 3.37 -20.22
N TYR A 416 16.44 2.13 -19.93
CA TYR A 416 16.88 0.93 -20.62
C TYR A 416 16.58 0.99 -22.13
N ALA A 417 15.36 1.33 -22.54
CA ALA A 417 14.98 1.45 -23.94
C ALA A 417 15.75 2.56 -24.69
N LYS A 418 16.09 3.66 -24.00
CA LYS A 418 16.88 4.78 -24.56
C LYS A 418 18.39 4.54 -24.47
N SER A 419 18.86 3.46 -23.82
CA SER A 419 20.29 3.24 -23.51
C SER A 419 21.15 2.88 -24.74
N GLY A 420 20.54 2.69 -25.92
CA GLY A 420 21.25 2.40 -27.17
C GLY A 420 22.04 1.09 -27.16
N GLY A 421 21.63 0.12 -26.34
CA GLY A 421 22.32 -1.16 -26.19
C GLY A 421 23.39 -1.21 -25.09
N SER A 422 23.65 -0.09 -24.39
CA SER A 422 24.75 0.00 -23.41
C SER A 422 24.54 -0.74 -22.08
N CYS A 423 23.30 -1.10 -21.74
CA CYS A 423 22.96 -1.94 -20.58
C CYS A 423 22.49 -3.36 -20.98
N GLU A 424 22.73 -3.78 -22.23
CA GLU A 424 22.40 -5.13 -22.69
C GLU A 424 23.41 -6.15 -22.18
N VAL A 425 22.99 -7.42 -22.13
CA VAL A 425 23.78 -8.53 -21.58
C VAL A 425 25.13 -8.67 -22.30
N GLU A 426 25.18 -8.51 -23.63
CA GLU A 426 26.43 -8.57 -24.41
C GLU A 426 27.41 -7.42 -24.06
N SER A 427 26.91 -6.19 -23.97
CA SER A 427 27.69 -5.00 -23.57
C SER A 427 28.19 -5.15 -22.13
N LEU A 428 27.30 -5.56 -21.22
CA LEU A 428 27.63 -5.83 -19.83
C LEU A 428 28.69 -6.93 -19.69
N ARG A 429 28.58 -8.00 -20.48
CA ARG A 429 29.55 -9.11 -20.53
C ARG A 429 30.93 -8.62 -20.97
N ARG A 430 31.03 -7.90 -22.10
CA ARG A 430 32.30 -7.32 -22.59
C ARG A 430 32.97 -6.44 -21.55
N ASP A 431 32.24 -5.47 -21.02
CA ASP A 431 32.78 -4.45 -20.12
C ASP A 431 33.20 -5.07 -18.77
N LEU A 432 32.38 -6.00 -18.24
CA LEU A 432 32.67 -6.70 -16.99
C LEU A 432 33.85 -7.67 -17.15
N GLN A 433 33.98 -8.35 -18.29
CA GLN A 433 35.16 -9.16 -18.63
C GLN A 433 36.43 -8.29 -18.73
N THR A 434 36.35 -7.12 -19.38
CA THR A 434 37.47 -6.17 -19.51
C THR A 434 38.02 -5.76 -18.14
N LEU A 435 37.14 -5.41 -17.19
CA LEU A 435 37.55 -5.12 -15.81
C LEU A 435 38.01 -6.38 -15.06
N ALA A 436 37.36 -7.52 -15.25
CA ALA A 436 37.71 -8.78 -14.61
C ALA A 436 39.15 -9.24 -14.95
N GLU A 437 39.56 -9.12 -16.21
CA GLU A 437 40.92 -9.44 -16.64
C GLU A 437 41.93 -8.46 -16.05
N LYS A 438 41.67 -7.15 -16.18
CA LYS A 438 42.54 -6.07 -15.67
C LYS A 438 42.79 -6.17 -14.16
N TYR A 439 41.77 -6.51 -13.37
CA TYR A 439 41.84 -6.63 -11.91
C TYR A 439 41.92 -8.08 -11.39
N ARG A 440 42.15 -9.05 -12.30
CA ARG A 440 42.32 -10.49 -12.00
C ARG A 440 41.21 -11.06 -11.11
N THR A 441 39.96 -10.86 -11.51
CA THR A 441 38.74 -11.32 -10.81
C THR A 441 38.08 -12.45 -11.61
N PRO A 442 37.74 -13.60 -11.00
CA PRO A 442 37.23 -14.77 -11.72
C PRO A 442 35.72 -14.68 -12.08
N VAL A 443 35.29 -13.53 -12.61
CA VAL A 443 33.88 -13.17 -12.88
C VAL A 443 33.12 -14.21 -13.70
N GLY A 444 33.75 -14.77 -14.74
CA GLY A 444 33.11 -15.74 -15.64
C GLY A 444 32.70 -17.07 -14.99
N THR A 445 33.04 -17.28 -13.71
CA THR A 445 32.62 -18.48 -12.95
C THR A 445 31.31 -18.28 -12.20
N TYR A 446 30.77 -17.06 -12.14
CA TYR A 446 29.60 -16.74 -11.32
C TYR A 446 28.29 -16.60 -12.10
N VAL A 447 28.32 -16.43 -13.41
CA VAL A 447 27.15 -16.06 -14.23
C VAL A 447 27.14 -16.81 -15.56
N ASP A 448 26.03 -17.50 -15.85
CA ASP A 448 25.68 -17.87 -17.22
C ASP A 448 24.99 -16.68 -17.93
N PHE A 449 25.78 -15.92 -18.69
CA PHE A 449 25.28 -14.81 -19.50
C PHE A 449 24.35 -15.28 -20.63
N ASP A 450 24.53 -16.50 -21.14
CA ASP A 450 23.71 -17.02 -22.24
C ASP A 450 22.32 -17.43 -21.72
N ALA A 451 22.19 -17.83 -20.45
CA ALA A 451 20.91 -18.04 -19.77
C ALA A 451 20.15 -16.73 -19.50
N LEU A 452 20.86 -15.64 -19.17
CA LEU A 452 20.26 -14.30 -19.04
C LEU A 452 19.76 -13.79 -20.40
N GLU A 453 20.58 -13.88 -21.45
CA GLU A 453 20.24 -13.46 -22.81
C GLU A 453 19.00 -14.19 -23.36
N LYS A 454 18.88 -15.50 -23.14
CA LYS A 454 17.70 -16.28 -23.53
C LYS A 454 16.39 -15.82 -22.89
N SER A 455 16.44 -15.17 -21.71
CA SER A 455 15.25 -14.69 -21.01
C SER A 455 14.92 -13.22 -21.32
N LEU A 456 15.82 -12.51 -22.01
CA LEU A 456 15.73 -11.09 -22.29
C LEU A 456 14.58 -10.70 -23.25
N PRO A 457 14.28 -11.46 -24.33
CA PRO A 457 13.16 -11.13 -25.23
C PRO A 457 11.81 -11.10 -24.53
N ASP A 458 11.53 -12.10 -23.68
CA ASP A 458 10.28 -12.17 -22.90
C ASP A 458 10.21 -11.01 -21.90
N ALA A 459 11.31 -10.68 -21.22
CA ALA A 459 11.35 -9.56 -20.28
C ALA A 459 11.13 -8.20 -20.97
N ARG A 460 11.73 -7.97 -22.16
CA ARG A 460 11.43 -6.78 -22.97
C ARG A 460 9.95 -6.75 -23.37
N ARG A 461 9.42 -7.87 -23.88
CA ARG A 461 8.04 -7.99 -24.35
C ARG A 461 7.02 -7.71 -23.24
N PHE A 462 7.30 -8.14 -22.00
CA PHE A 462 6.47 -7.84 -20.83
C PHE A 462 6.27 -6.33 -20.64
N TYR A 463 7.35 -5.53 -20.63
CA TYR A 463 7.25 -4.08 -20.44
C TYR A 463 6.79 -3.33 -21.69
N GLU A 464 7.07 -3.83 -22.90
CA GLU A 464 6.45 -3.30 -24.13
C GLU A 464 4.93 -3.38 -24.06
N LEU A 465 4.39 -4.53 -23.63
CA LEU A 465 2.96 -4.76 -23.48
C LEU A 465 2.36 -3.91 -22.35
N ALA A 466 3.00 -3.87 -21.17
CA ALA A 466 2.58 -3.00 -20.07
C ALA A 466 2.58 -1.51 -20.48
N THR A 467 3.55 -1.07 -21.27
CA THR A 467 3.61 0.30 -21.79
C THR A 467 2.48 0.57 -22.80
N ARG A 468 2.16 -0.39 -23.68
CA ARG A 468 1.02 -0.28 -24.62
C ARG A 468 -0.33 -0.25 -23.91
N ARG A 469 -0.46 -0.88 -22.73
CA ARG A 469 -1.69 -0.85 -21.91
C ARG A 469 -1.98 0.55 -21.34
N ASN A 470 -0.98 1.39 -21.07
CA ASN A 470 -1.16 2.78 -20.58
C ASN A 470 -2.19 3.58 -21.41
N ASP A 471 -2.04 3.55 -22.74
CA ASP A 471 -2.91 4.27 -23.68
C ASP A 471 -4.35 3.77 -23.61
N LYS A 472 -4.54 2.45 -23.48
CA LYS A 472 -5.86 1.82 -23.38
C LYS A 472 -6.55 2.17 -22.07
N LEU A 473 -5.86 2.02 -20.95
CA LEU A 473 -6.38 2.34 -19.61
C LEU A 473 -6.88 3.80 -19.56
N LEU A 474 -6.11 4.75 -20.08
CA LEU A 474 -6.52 6.16 -20.12
C LEU A 474 -7.68 6.42 -21.10
N ARG A 475 -7.59 5.98 -22.36
CA ARG A 475 -8.64 6.24 -23.36
C ARG A 475 -9.96 5.60 -23.00
N ASN A 476 -9.95 4.39 -22.43
CA ASN A 476 -11.14 3.70 -21.97
C ASN A 476 -11.77 4.43 -20.77
N THR A 477 -10.96 4.95 -19.83
CA THR A 477 -11.44 5.82 -18.73
C THR A 477 -12.13 7.07 -19.26
N LEU A 478 -11.50 7.80 -20.19
CA LEU A 478 -12.07 9.00 -20.81
C LEU A 478 -13.37 8.70 -21.59
N ALA A 479 -13.42 7.57 -22.30
CA ALA A 479 -14.61 7.13 -23.02
C ALA A 479 -15.78 6.83 -22.06
N ARG A 480 -15.51 6.21 -20.90
CA ARG A 480 -16.50 5.96 -19.85
C ARG A 480 -16.98 7.26 -19.21
N MET A 481 -16.06 8.18 -18.85
CA MET A 481 -16.40 9.51 -18.34
C MET A 481 -17.36 10.26 -19.26
N LYS A 482 -17.04 10.30 -20.56
CA LYS A 482 -17.88 10.93 -21.58
C LYS A 482 -19.23 10.22 -21.78
N GLY A 483 -19.26 8.89 -21.70
CA GLY A 483 -20.47 8.09 -21.87
C GLY A 483 -21.45 8.22 -20.70
N GLU A 484 -20.95 8.38 -19.48
CA GLU A 484 -21.75 8.54 -18.25
C GLU A 484 -22.01 10.02 -17.89
N GLY A 485 -21.35 10.97 -18.55
CA GLY A 485 -21.46 12.40 -18.25
C GLY A 485 -20.78 12.81 -16.94
N THR A 486 -19.74 12.08 -16.52
CA THR A 486 -19.02 12.33 -15.26
C THR A 486 -17.74 13.12 -15.50
N HIS A 487 -17.48 14.14 -14.68
CA HIS A 487 -16.30 15.01 -14.78
C HIS A 487 -15.19 14.68 -13.75
N VAL A 488 -15.41 13.70 -12.87
CA VAL A 488 -14.40 13.25 -11.89
C VAL A 488 -14.38 11.73 -11.86
N ALA A 489 -13.23 11.15 -12.19
CA ALA A 489 -13.00 9.71 -12.16
C ALA A 489 -11.74 9.36 -11.37
N ALA A 490 -11.76 8.19 -10.71
CA ALA A 490 -10.59 7.57 -10.11
C ALA A 490 -10.12 6.45 -11.02
N LEU A 491 -8.84 6.45 -11.39
CA LEU A 491 -8.22 5.41 -12.20
C LEU A 491 -7.25 4.65 -11.30
N ILE A 492 -7.56 3.40 -10.98
CA ILE A 492 -6.73 2.57 -10.09
C ILE A 492 -5.81 1.70 -10.96
N THR A 493 -4.51 1.92 -10.86
CA THR A 493 -3.50 1.24 -11.68
C THR A 493 -2.26 0.85 -10.87
N GLY A 494 -1.60 -0.23 -11.25
CA GLY A 494 -0.32 -0.64 -10.68
C GLY A 494 0.74 0.45 -10.83
N GLY A 495 1.67 0.53 -9.86
CA GLY A 495 2.67 1.60 -9.79
C GLY A 495 3.50 1.82 -11.05
N PHE A 496 3.70 0.79 -11.89
CA PHE A 496 4.35 0.90 -13.20
C PHE A 496 3.63 1.88 -14.15
N HIS A 497 2.30 1.83 -14.22
CA HIS A 497 1.51 2.58 -15.20
C HIS A 497 1.48 4.09 -14.94
N SER A 498 1.79 4.53 -13.72
CA SER A 498 1.60 5.92 -13.27
C SER A 498 2.36 6.98 -14.07
N GLU A 499 3.61 6.71 -14.45
CA GLU A 499 4.45 7.69 -15.17
C GLU A 499 4.02 7.80 -16.63
N GLY A 500 3.80 6.66 -17.30
CA GLY A 500 3.31 6.64 -18.68
C GLY A 500 1.92 7.27 -18.83
N ILE A 501 0.97 6.95 -17.93
CA ILE A 501 -0.36 7.57 -17.93
C ILE A 501 -0.27 9.05 -17.56
N SER A 502 0.61 9.46 -16.63
CA SER A 502 0.86 10.87 -16.32
C SER A 502 1.28 11.66 -17.56
N ARG A 503 2.22 11.13 -18.35
CA ARG A 503 2.65 11.78 -19.59
C ARG A 503 1.53 11.91 -20.61
N LEU A 504 0.74 10.85 -20.81
CA LEU A 504 -0.40 10.91 -21.72
C LEU A 504 -1.45 11.96 -21.27
N MET A 505 -1.65 12.11 -19.95
CA MET A 505 -2.53 13.16 -19.41
C MET A 505 -1.94 14.57 -19.57
N ASP A 506 -0.62 14.74 -19.45
CA ASP A 506 0.07 16.02 -19.75
C ASP A 506 -0.06 16.37 -21.25
N GLU A 507 0.10 15.39 -22.15
CA GLU A 507 -0.03 15.54 -23.61
C GLU A 507 -1.46 15.92 -24.04
N GLU A 508 -2.47 15.24 -23.49
CA GLU A 508 -3.91 15.52 -23.71
C GLU A 508 -4.41 16.76 -22.93
N ARG A 509 -3.57 17.41 -22.12
CA ARG A 509 -3.90 18.58 -21.29
C ARG A 509 -5.08 18.32 -20.34
N LEU A 510 -5.04 17.16 -19.69
CA LEU A 510 -6.02 16.72 -18.70
C LEU A 510 -5.66 17.24 -17.31
N SER A 511 -6.68 17.55 -16.53
CA SER A 511 -6.54 17.92 -15.12
C SER A 511 -6.43 16.63 -14.30
N TYR A 512 -5.39 16.46 -13.50
CA TYR A 512 -5.21 15.20 -12.77
C TYR A 512 -4.43 15.30 -11.45
N LEU A 513 -4.62 14.26 -10.63
CA LEU A 513 -3.95 14.02 -9.37
C LEU A 513 -3.41 12.58 -9.36
N VAL A 514 -2.14 12.39 -8.98
CA VAL A 514 -1.58 11.05 -8.68
C VAL A 514 -1.58 10.85 -7.17
N VAL A 515 -2.16 9.75 -6.68
CA VAL A 515 -2.23 9.41 -5.26
C VAL A 515 -1.47 8.10 -5.01
N MET A 516 -0.63 8.08 -3.98
CA MET A 516 0.04 6.87 -3.49
C MET A 516 -0.54 6.49 -2.13
N PRO A 517 -1.03 5.24 -1.93
CA PRO A 517 -1.52 4.79 -0.65
C PRO A 517 -0.37 4.63 0.35
N LYS A 518 -0.65 4.88 1.63
CA LYS A 518 0.24 4.60 2.76
C LYS A 518 -0.15 3.26 3.39
N PHE A 519 0.83 2.43 3.72
CA PHE A 519 0.61 1.17 4.43
C PHE A 519 1.88 0.78 5.21
N ASP A 520 1.71 -0.05 6.25
CA ASP A 520 2.84 -0.66 6.97
C ASP A 520 3.32 -1.90 6.20
N GLU A 521 4.63 -2.04 6.00
CA GLU A 521 5.25 -3.21 5.37
C GLU A 521 4.94 -4.51 6.12
N LYS A 522 4.57 -4.44 7.41
CA LYS A 522 4.11 -5.58 8.22
C LYS A 522 2.69 -6.03 7.90
N THR A 523 1.93 -5.31 7.07
CA THR A 523 0.63 -5.80 6.61
C THR A 523 0.82 -7.06 5.75
N PRO A 524 -0.03 -8.08 5.90
CA PRO A 524 0.18 -9.36 5.26
C PRO A 524 0.05 -9.25 3.74
N ASP A 525 0.85 -10.06 3.05
CA ASP A 525 0.74 -10.26 1.61
C ASP A 525 -0.49 -11.10 1.25
N ARG A 526 -1.03 -10.81 0.08
CA ARG A 526 -2.15 -11.49 -0.56
C ARG A 526 -1.60 -12.55 -1.52
N PRO A 527 -2.29 -13.68 -1.75
CA PRO A 527 -1.78 -14.82 -2.53
C PRO A 527 -1.80 -14.55 -4.04
N TYR A 528 -0.96 -13.62 -4.49
CA TYR A 528 -1.11 -12.97 -5.78
C TYR A 528 -0.48 -13.76 -6.94
N ILE A 529 0.67 -14.40 -6.73
CA ILE A 529 1.30 -15.18 -7.80
C ILE A 529 0.54 -16.49 -8.04
N ALA A 530 0.01 -17.12 -7.00
CA ALA A 530 -0.85 -18.28 -7.07
C ALA A 530 -2.11 -18.01 -7.92
N ILE A 531 -2.72 -16.83 -7.78
CA ILE A 531 -3.85 -16.40 -8.62
C ILE A 531 -3.40 -16.19 -10.07
N LEU A 532 -2.34 -15.41 -10.31
CA LEU A 532 -1.86 -15.08 -11.66
C LEU A 532 -1.37 -16.31 -12.45
N THR A 533 -0.86 -17.33 -11.76
CA THR A 533 -0.32 -18.56 -12.36
C THR A 533 -1.26 -19.77 -12.25
N GLU A 534 -2.43 -19.60 -11.63
CA GLU A 534 -3.43 -20.64 -11.36
C GLU A 534 -2.86 -21.85 -10.57
N LYS A 535 -1.91 -21.58 -9.66
CA LYS A 535 -1.24 -22.59 -8.82
C LYS A 535 -1.83 -22.62 -7.39
N PRO A 536 -1.58 -23.69 -6.61
CA PRO A 536 -1.92 -23.72 -5.18
C PRO A 536 -1.23 -22.58 -4.38
N LYS A 537 -1.79 -22.21 -3.22
CA LYS A 537 -1.27 -21.11 -2.37
C LYS A 537 0.17 -21.34 -1.91
N GLU A 538 0.59 -22.59 -1.79
CA GLU A 538 1.93 -23.01 -1.40
C GLU A 538 3.00 -22.54 -2.42
N TYR A 539 2.58 -22.17 -3.64
CA TYR A 539 3.46 -21.58 -4.66
C TYR A 539 3.99 -20.18 -4.27
N GLU A 540 3.28 -19.45 -3.39
CA GLU A 540 3.71 -18.14 -2.87
C GLU A 540 5.06 -18.20 -2.16
N GLU A 541 5.37 -19.28 -1.44
CA GLU A 541 6.60 -19.42 -0.64
C GLU A 541 7.88 -19.35 -1.50
N ALA A 542 7.81 -19.76 -2.76
CA ALA A 542 8.92 -19.65 -3.71
C ALA A 542 9.20 -18.19 -4.14
N PHE A 543 8.24 -17.28 -3.92
CA PHE A 543 8.26 -15.92 -4.46
C PHE A 543 7.93 -14.82 -3.44
N LYS A 544 7.79 -15.11 -2.15
CA LYS A 544 7.49 -14.14 -1.09
C LYS A 544 8.35 -12.84 -1.11
N ASP A 545 9.60 -12.94 -1.56
CA ASP A 545 10.51 -11.80 -1.73
C ASP A 545 10.36 -11.14 -3.13
N SER A 546 9.14 -11.01 -3.66
CA SER A 546 8.87 -10.49 -5.01
C SER A 546 7.67 -9.56 -5.06
N ASP A 547 7.84 -8.42 -5.72
CA ASP A 547 6.73 -7.59 -6.18
C ASP A 547 6.21 -8.08 -7.54
N PHE A 548 4.95 -7.78 -7.83
CA PHE A 548 4.25 -8.16 -9.08
C PHE A 548 3.48 -6.97 -9.64
N TYR A 549 3.80 -6.56 -10.86
CA TYR A 549 3.24 -5.37 -11.54
C TYR A 549 2.20 -5.68 -12.61
N ILE A 550 1.51 -6.83 -12.53
CA ILE A 550 0.38 -7.15 -13.40
C ILE A 550 -0.85 -7.41 -12.54
N MET A 551 -1.94 -6.67 -12.77
CA MET A 551 -3.15 -6.86 -11.98
C MET A 551 -3.80 -8.23 -12.27
N ALA A 552 -4.33 -8.93 -11.27
CA ALA A 552 -5.13 -10.13 -11.46
C ALA A 552 -6.55 -9.73 -11.92
N ASN A 553 -7.18 -10.55 -12.77
CA ASN A 553 -8.57 -10.33 -13.16
C ASN A 553 -9.49 -10.33 -11.94
N SER A 554 -10.47 -9.41 -11.89
CA SER A 554 -11.46 -9.37 -10.82
C SER A 554 -12.35 -10.62 -10.83
N LEU A 555 -12.69 -11.15 -9.65
CA LEU A 555 -13.69 -12.20 -9.49
C LEU A 555 -15.02 -11.84 -10.16
N PHE A 556 -15.44 -10.57 -10.10
CA PHE A 556 -16.70 -10.13 -10.68
C PHE A 556 -16.65 -10.01 -12.21
N ASP A 557 -15.52 -9.55 -12.80
CA ASP A 557 -15.32 -9.61 -14.26
C ASP A 557 -15.33 -11.06 -14.76
N ALA A 558 -14.67 -11.98 -14.03
CA ALA A 558 -14.72 -13.41 -14.32
C ALA A 558 -16.16 -13.97 -14.29
N MET A 559 -16.98 -13.55 -13.31
CA MET A 559 -18.40 -13.94 -13.25
C MET A 559 -19.22 -13.50 -14.47
N GLU A 560 -18.87 -12.40 -15.14
CA GLU A 560 -19.61 -11.94 -16.33
C GLU A 560 -19.22 -12.72 -17.61
N ARG A 561 -18.04 -13.36 -17.63
CA ARG A 561 -17.57 -14.18 -18.75
C ARG A 561 -18.46 -15.42 -18.94
N PRO A 562 -18.88 -15.76 -20.19
CA PRO A 562 -19.67 -16.96 -20.45
C PRO A 562 -18.89 -18.24 -20.10
N GLY A 563 -19.40 -19.03 -19.16
CA GLY A 563 -18.86 -20.35 -18.79
C GLY A 563 -18.11 -20.40 -17.45
N ASP A 564 -17.87 -19.28 -16.77
CA ASP A 564 -17.23 -19.29 -15.44
C ASP A 564 -18.26 -19.43 -14.31
N GLU A 565 -18.86 -20.62 -14.23
CA GLU A 565 -19.77 -20.98 -13.13
C GLU A 565 -19.03 -21.00 -11.79
N ARG A 566 -17.74 -21.34 -11.78
CA ARG A 566 -16.89 -21.42 -10.58
C ARG A 566 -16.73 -20.07 -9.88
N ALA A 567 -16.52 -18.98 -10.61
CA ALA A 567 -16.45 -17.64 -10.03
C ALA A 567 -17.76 -17.26 -9.33
N ARG A 568 -18.91 -17.56 -9.96
CA ARG A 568 -20.26 -17.28 -9.41
C ARG A 568 -20.57 -18.13 -8.19
N MET A 569 -20.21 -19.41 -8.25
CA MET A 569 -20.27 -20.37 -7.15
C MET A 569 -19.54 -19.85 -5.91
N GLU A 570 -18.31 -19.40 -6.11
CA GLU A 570 -17.40 -19.00 -5.04
C GLU A 570 -17.86 -17.72 -4.36
N ALA A 571 -18.22 -16.69 -5.15
CA ALA A 571 -18.79 -15.46 -4.61
C ALA A 571 -20.07 -15.71 -3.80
N ALA A 572 -20.98 -16.54 -4.33
CA ALA A 572 -22.22 -16.89 -3.64
C ALA A 572 -21.96 -17.69 -2.34
N ALA A 573 -21.02 -18.65 -2.36
CA ALA A 573 -20.67 -19.47 -1.20
C ALA A 573 -20.07 -18.63 -0.05
N VAL A 574 -19.19 -17.66 -0.36
CA VAL A 574 -18.62 -16.74 0.63
C VAL A 574 -19.70 -15.89 1.30
N VAL A 575 -20.61 -15.31 0.52
CA VAL A 575 -21.74 -14.52 1.05
C VAL A 575 -22.65 -15.37 1.92
N LEU A 576 -23.03 -16.57 1.46
CA LEU A 576 -23.89 -17.48 2.21
C LEU A 576 -23.26 -17.94 3.52
N GLY A 577 -21.99 -18.35 3.51
CA GLY A 577 -21.28 -18.81 4.71
C GLY A 577 -21.15 -17.72 5.78
N LEU A 578 -20.82 -16.49 5.38
CA LEU A 578 -20.68 -15.37 6.31
C LEU A 578 -22.02 -14.80 6.78
N ALA A 579 -23.07 -14.91 5.95
CA ALA A 579 -24.45 -14.66 6.39
C ALA A 579 -24.87 -15.65 7.48
N MET A 580 -24.61 -16.95 7.29
CA MET A 580 -24.90 -17.98 8.28
C MET A 580 -24.14 -17.70 9.59
N GLU A 581 -22.84 -17.42 9.55
CA GLU A 581 -22.02 -17.10 10.74
C GLU A 581 -22.49 -15.80 11.46
N HIS A 582 -23.04 -14.84 10.73
CA HIS A 582 -23.60 -13.62 11.30
C HIS A 582 -25.00 -13.84 11.93
N PHE A 583 -25.88 -14.58 11.24
CA PHE A 583 -27.28 -14.75 11.67
C PHE A 583 -27.45 -15.78 12.78
N ASP A 584 -26.65 -16.85 12.80
CA ASP A 584 -26.57 -17.84 13.89
C ASP A 584 -26.30 -17.20 15.27
N ARG A 585 -25.73 -15.98 15.26
CA ARG A 585 -25.44 -15.22 16.49
C ARG A 585 -26.53 -14.23 16.90
N ARG A 586 -27.49 -13.82 16.06
CA ARG A 586 -28.38 -12.65 16.35
C ARG A 586 -29.80 -12.62 15.77
N ILE A 587 -30.28 -13.57 14.93
CA ILE A 587 -31.57 -13.41 14.23
C ILE A 587 -32.60 -14.51 14.49
N SER A 588 -33.87 -14.10 14.61
CA SER A 588 -35.05 -14.97 14.60
C SER A 588 -35.35 -15.54 13.20
N GLU A 589 -35.65 -16.83 13.16
CA GLU A 589 -36.00 -17.68 12.00
C GLU A 589 -36.69 -16.97 10.81
N ARG A 590 -37.69 -16.13 11.07
CA ARG A 590 -38.43 -15.38 10.05
C ARG A 590 -37.55 -14.50 9.14
N ALA A 591 -36.61 -13.75 9.71
CA ALA A 591 -35.76 -12.85 8.91
C ALA A 591 -34.66 -13.63 8.16
N TYR A 592 -34.32 -14.84 8.60
CA TYR A 592 -33.51 -15.78 7.81
C TYR A 592 -34.31 -16.27 6.58
N THR A 593 -35.59 -16.62 6.72
CA THR A 593 -36.45 -17.01 5.59
C THR A 593 -36.66 -15.87 4.59
N GLU A 594 -36.98 -14.67 5.07
CA GLU A 594 -37.17 -13.48 4.23
C GLU A 594 -35.86 -13.09 3.50
N TYR A 595 -34.71 -13.22 4.17
CA TYR A 595 -33.40 -12.99 3.56
C TYR A 595 -33.04 -14.04 2.49
N VAL A 596 -33.22 -15.34 2.77
CA VAL A 596 -32.95 -16.42 1.80
C VAL A 596 -33.84 -16.26 0.57
N ALA A 597 -35.11 -15.85 0.74
CA ALA A 597 -36.01 -15.54 -0.37
C ALA A 597 -35.56 -14.32 -1.21
N ALA A 598 -34.99 -13.28 -0.59
CA ALA A 598 -34.51 -12.08 -1.27
C ALA A 598 -33.18 -12.32 -2.01
N LEU A 599 -32.21 -13.03 -1.41
CA LEU A 599 -31.04 -13.51 -2.15
C LEU A 599 -31.51 -14.43 -3.28
N ALA A 600 -32.50 -15.28 -3.00
CA ALA A 600 -33.27 -16.05 -3.96
C ALA A 600 -34.24 -15.26 -4.84
N ALA A 601 -33.95 -13.97 -5.10
CA ALA A 601 -34.54 -13.20 -6.18
C ALA A 601 -33.51 -12.54 -7.14
N SER A 602 -32.20 -12.63 -6.89
CA SER A 602 -31.18 -11.86 -7.66
C SER A 602 -30.40 -12.68 -8.70
N PHE A 603 -29.95 -13.89 -8.36
CA PHE A 603 -29.01 -14.69 -9.18
C PHE A 603 -29.61 -15.36 -10.44
N ALA A 604 -30.94 -15.34 -10.68
CA ALA A 604 -31.53 -15.78 -11.96
C ALA A 604 -32.14 -14.66 -12.79
N ALA A 605 -32.22 -13.43 -12.27
CA ALA A 605 -32.19 -12.24 -13.09
C ALA A 605 -30.83 -12.21 -13.84
N MET A 606 -29.73 -12.48 -13.10
CA MET A 606 -28.39 -12.70 -13.65
C MET A 606 -28.35 -13.81 -14.73
N ILE A 607 -28.78 -15.04 -14.42
CA ILE A 607 -28.75 -16.16 -15.38
C ILE A 607 -29.66 -15.93 -16.61
N LYS A 608 -30.79 -15.24 -16.47
CA LYS A 608 -31.80 -15.15 -17.54
C LYS A 608 -31.62 -13.99 -18.53
N LYS A 609 -30.86 -12.93 -18.20
CA LYS A 609 -30.88 -11.67 -19.00
C LYS A 609 -29.56 -11.17 -19.61
N LYS A 610 -28.38 -11.66 -19.23
CA LYS A 610 -27.08 -11.13 -19.73
C LYS A 610 -26.95 -9.58 -19.64
N ARG A 611 -27.56 -8.94 -18.63
CA ARG A 611 -27.40 -7.50 -18.30
C ARG A 611 -27.98 -7.17 -16.92
N ALA A 612 -27.59 -6.00 -16.41
CA ALA A 612 -27.73 -5.48 -15.05
C ALA A 612 -29.07 -5.73 -14.31
N VAL A 613 -28.96 -5.84 -12.99
CA VAL A 613 -30.00 -6.33 -12.08
C VAL A 613 -31.20 -5.37 -11.91
N ALA A 614 -32.38 -5.89 -12.23
CA ALA A 614 -33.63 -5.53 -11.57
C ALA A 614 -34.10 -6.76 -10.77
N GLY A 615 -34.38 -6.58 -9.47
CA GLY A 615 -34.43 -7.64 -8.45
C GLY A 615 -35.62 -8.59 -8.48
N THR A 616 -35.91 -9.20 -9.63
CA THR A 616 -36.97 -10.20 -9.80
C THR A 616 -36.52 -11.33 -10.73
N LEU A 617 -35.79 -12.31 -10.18
CA LEU A 617 -35.80 -13.76 -10.52
C LEU A 617 -34.68 -14.53 -9.76
N LEU A 618 -35.05 -15.52 -8.93
CA LEU A 618 -34.25 -16.72 -8.61
C LEU A 618 -35.23 -17.81 -8.17
N THR A 619 -34.76 -19.05 -8.15
CA THR A 619 -35.53 -20.20 -7.66
C THR A 619 -34.59 -21.21 -7.01
N PRO A 620 -34.97 -21.89 -5.91
CA PRO A 620 -34.10 -22.82 -5.17
C PRO A 620 -33.37 -23.85 -6.02
N GLY A 621 -33.99 -24.39 -7.08
CA GLY A 621 -33.38 -25.38 -7.97
C GLY A 621 -32.11 -24.93 -8.70
N VAL A 622 -31.89 -23.62 -8.84
CA VAL A 622 -30.70 -23.02 -9.50
C VAL A 622 -29.52 -22.94 -8.53
N ILE A 623 -29.78 -22.58 -7.27
CA ILE A 623 -28.78 -22.65 -6.18
C ILE A 623 -28.38 -24.13 -5.97
N ASP A 624 -29.35 -25.03 -6.06
CA ASP A 624 -29.17 -26.49 -5.98
C ASP A 624 -28.46 -27.08 -7.23
N GLN A 625 -28.53 -26.44 -8.41
CA GLN A 625 -27.71 -26.82 -9.58
C GLN A 625 -26.26 -26.36 -9.41
N VAL A 626 -26.05 -25.12 -8.99
CA VAL A 626 -24.74 -24.57 -8.66
C VAL A 626 -24.06 -25.43 -7.59
N LEU A 627 -24.75 -25.73 -6.48
CA LEU A 627 -24.27 -26.71 -5.49
C LEU A 627 -23.95 -28.07 -6.14
N ARG A 628 -24.79 -28.59 -7.05
CA ARG A 628 -24.51 -29.83 -7.82
C ARG A 628 -23.25 -29.76 -8.70
N GLU A 629 -22.86 -28.60 -9.22
CA GLU A 629 -21.67 -28.43 -10.09
C GLU A 629 -20.37 -28.32 -9.27
N SER A 630 -20.36 -27.68 -8.10
CA SER A 630 -19.25 -27.86 -7.14
C SER A 630 -19.19 -29.29 -6.59
N LEU A 631 -20.35 -29.93 -6.36
CA LEU A 631 -20.43 -31.35 -6.01
C LEU A 631 -19.98 -32.28 -7.15
N ALA A 632 -19.91 -31.82 -8.41
CA ALA A 632 -19.41 -32.60 -9.53
C ALA A 632 -17.88 -32.82 -9.48
N ARG A 633 -17.17 -32.11 -8.59
CA ARG A 633 -15.79 -32.46 -8.16
C ARG A 633 -15.75 -33.62 -7.14
N LYS A 634 -16.91 -34.24 -6.88
CA LYS A 634 -17.17 -35.66 -6.50
C LYS A 634 -16.75 -36.20 -5.12
N ASN A 635 -16.45 -35.32 -4.17
CA ASN A 635 -15.97 -35.71 -2.83
C ASN A 635 -16.98 -35.54 -1.68
N LEU A 636 -18.30 -35.62 -1.92
CA LEU A 636 -19.31 -35.65 -0.85
C LEU A 636 -20.57 -36.43 -1.25
N THR A 637 -21.20 -37.12 -0.29
CA THR A 637 -22.52 -37.76 -0.43
C THR A 637 -23.40 -37.51 0.81
N MET A 638 -24.71 -37.38 0.64
CA MET A 638 -25.69 -37.24 1.75
C MET A 638 -26.95 -38.05 1.45
N ARG A 639 -27.52 -38.72 2.47
CA ARG A 639 -28.75 -39.52 2.37
C ARG A 639 -29.65 -39.29 3.57
N LYS A 640 -30.91 -38.93 3.36
CA LYS A 640 -31.91 -38.81 4.44
C LYS A 640 -32.26 -40.20 5.03
N ASN A 641 -32.43 -40.30 6.35
CA ASN A 641 -32.92 -41.50 7.01
C ASN A 641 -34.43 -41.62 6.78
N ALA A 642 -34.89 -42.76 6.24
CA ALA A 642 -36.29 -42.96 5.87
C ALA A 642 -37.22 -43.22 7.07
N ALA A 643 -36.69 -43.61 8.23
CA ALA A 643 -37.46 -43.93 9.43
C ALA A 643 -37.53 -42.78 10.46
N ASN A 644 -36.75 -41.72 10.25
CA ASN A 644 -36.76 -40.50 11.07
C ASN A 644 -36.51 -39.30 10.15
N GLU A 645 -37.56 -38.55 9.83
CA GLU A 645 -37.48 -37.46 8.85
C GLU A 645 -36.60 -36.29 9.28
N ASN A 646 -36.21 -36.24 10.54
CA ASN A 646 -35.26 -35.27 11.05
C ASN A 646 -33.82 -35.81 11.04
N GLU A 647 -33.55 -36.99 10.48
CA GLU A 647 -32.22 -37.60 10.49
C GLU A 647 -31.65 -37.81 9.08
N TYR A 648 -30.35 -37.56 8.93
CA TYR A 648 -29.62 -37.64 7.67
C TYR A 648 -28.27 -38.32 7.90
N THR A 649 -27.69 -38.88 6.85
CA THR A 649 -26.40 -39.59 6.87
C THR A 649 -25.52 -39.06 5.75
N LEU A 650 -24.54 -38.24 6.12
CA LEU A 650 -23.45 -37.74 5.29
C LEU A 650 -22.40 -38.83 5.09
N SER A 651 -21.68 -38.83 3.97
CA SER A 651 -20.40 -39.53 3.84
C SER A 651 -19.38 -38.83 2.95
N PHE A 652 -18.13 -38.84 3.41
CA PHE A 652 -16.97 -38.13 2.88
C PHE A 652 -15.91 -39.14 2.45
N PRO A 653 -15.15 -38.95 1.35
CA PRO A 653 -13.97 -39.77 1.08
C PRO A 653 -12.93 -39.60 2.19
N HIS A 654 -12.17 -40.65 2.47
CA HIS A 654 -11.06 -40.58 3.42
C HIS A 654 -10.06 -39.49 3.00
N PRO A 655 -9.39 -38.79 3.95
CA PRO A 655 -8.40 -37.74 3.64
C PRO A 655 -7.17 -38.23 2.86
N ASP A 656 -6.97 -39.54 2.75
CA ASP A 656 -5.93 -40.18 1.94
C ASP A 656 -6.54 -40.63 0.59
N PRO A 657 -6.08 -40.09 -0.56
CA PRO A 657 -6.56 -40.46 -1.89
C PRO A 657 -6.40 -41.95 -2.24
N ALA A 658 -5.49 -42.68 -1.57
CA ALA A 658 -5.29 -44.11 -1.77
C ALA A 658 -6.28 -44.99 -0.98
N ASN A 659 -7.03 -44.42 -0.02
CA ASN A 659 -7.92 -45.17 0.85
C ASN A 659 -9.35 -45.22 0.28
N LEU A 660 -9.83 -46.44 0.01
CA LEU A 660 -11.12 -46.70 -0.65
C LEU A 660 -12.35 -46.57 0.27
N TYR A 661 -12.18 -46.23 1.54
CA TYR A 661 -13.28 -46.08 2.49
C TYR A 661 -13.78 -44.62 2.57
N ARG A 662 -15.07 -44.45 2.90
CA ARG A 662 -15.71 -43.16 3.15
C ARG A 662 -16.12 -43.07 4.62
N GLU A 663 -15.79 -41.98 5.30
CA GLU A 663 -16.33 -41.70 6.65
C GLU A 663 -17.80 -41.31 6.56
N VAL A 664 -18.59 -41.72 7.55
CA VAL A 664 -20.05 -41.59 7.56
C VAL A 664 -20.49 -40.88 8.85
N TYR A 665 -21.32 -39.84 8.72
CA TYR A 665 -21.79 -39.02 9.84
C TYR A 665 -23.32 -38.87 9.79
N ARG A 666 -23.99 -39.07 10.92
CA ARG A 666 -25.43 -38.92 11.12
C ARG A 666 -25.73 -37.50 11.61
N VAL A 667 -26.83 -36.92 11.16
CA VAL A 667 -27.24 -35.55 11.50
C VAL A 667 -28.72 -35.55 11.85
N THR A 668 -29.06 -35.33 13.12
CA THR A 668 -30.43 -35.38 13.63
C THR A 668 -30.88 -34.00 14.11
N PHE A 669 -31.94 -33.47 13.50
CA PHE A 669 -32.49 -32.14 13.72
C PHE A 669 -33.57 -32.16 14.81
N GLY A 670 -33.30 -31.58 15.98
CA GLY A 670 -34.26 -31.49 17.08
C GLY A 670 -34.60 -30.06 17.48
N GLU A 671 -35.54 -29.89 18.41
CA GLU A 671 -35.98 -28.58 18.95
C GLU A 671 -34.85 -27.77 19.63
N LYS A 672 -33.66 -28.37 19.82
CA LYS A 672 -32.45 -27.72 20.37
C LYS A 672 -31.35 -27.53 19.32
N GLY A 673 -31.70 -27.57 18.04
CA GLY A 673 -30.78 -27.50 16.90
C GLY A 673 -30.30 -28.88 16.41
N PRO A 674 -29.54 -28.91 15.30
CA PRO A 674 -28.97 -30.14 14.75
C PRO A 674 -27.86 -30.73 15.64
N ARG A 675 -27.90 -32.05 15.83
CA ARG A 675 -26.77 -32.82 16.36
C ARG A 675 -26.13 -33.63 15.24
N VAL A 676 -24.81 -33.55 15.12
CA VAL A 676 -23.99 -34.35 14.21
C VAL A 676 -23.24 -35.40 15.03
N GLU A 677 -23.28 -36.66 14.61
CA GLU A 677 -22.69 -37.79 15.33
C GLU A 677 -22.05 -38.76 14.31
N TRP A 678 -20.79 -39.13 14.49
CA TRP A 678 -20.10 -40.04 13.55
C TRP A 678 -20.62 -41.47 13.67
N VAL A 679 -20.82 -42.16 12.54
CA VAL A 679 -21.46 -43.49 12.48
C VAL A 679 -20.55 -44.62 12.01
N GLY A 680 -19.37 -44.32 11.43
CA GLY A 680 -18.42 -45.33 10.96
C GLY A 680 -17.83 -45.03 9.58
N THR A 681 -17.35 -46.06 8.89
CA THR A 681 -16.77 -45.99 7.53
C THR A 681 -17.39 -47.02 6.57
N MET A 682 -17.35 -46.76 5.26
CA MET A 682 -17.94 -47.61 4.21
C MET A 682 -17.07 -47.68 2.94
N GLU A 683 -16.79 -48.87 2.41
CA GLU A 683 -15.90 -49.08 1.24
C GLU A 683 -16.52 -48.64 -0.11
N TRP A 684 -15.69 -48.22 -1.07
CA TRP A 684 -16.08 -47.59 -2.35
C TRP A 684 -15.22 -48.13 -3.53
N LYS A 685 -15.84 -48.61 -4.62
CA LYS A 685 -15.18 -49.14 -5.83
C LYS A 685 -15.72 -48.49 -7.11
N ALA A 686 -14.91 -48.39 -8.18
CA ALA A 686 -15.13 -47.43 -9.28
C ALA A 686 -15.85 -47.93 -10.56
N GLU A 687 -15.20 -48.74 -11.41
CA GLU A 687 -15.52 -48.99 -12.84
C GLU A 687 -16.67 -50.00 -13.06
N THR A 688 -17.73 -49.85 -12.28
CA THR A 688 -18.49 -50.93 -11.61
C THR A 688 -17.76 -51.61 -10.43
N VAL A 689 -16.43 -51.69 -10.27
CA VAL A 689 -15.50 -52.39 -11.19
C VAL A 689 -16.08 -53.77 -11.53
N MET A 690 -16.59 -53.90 -12.75
CA MET A 690 -16.91 -55.14 -13.48
C MET A 690 -17.51 -56.36 -12.70
N ALA A 691 -18.73 -56.26 -12.14
CA ALA A 691 -19.60 -57.46 -11.89
C ALA A 691 -21.07 -57.15 -11.49
N ARG A 692 -21.97 -58.10 -11.78
CA ARG A 692 -23.17 -58.48 -11.01
C ARG A 692 -23.25 -60.03 -11.00
N PRO A 693 -23.98 -60.68 -10.07
CA PRO A 693 -24.41 -60.29 -8.72
C PRO A 693 -23.67 -61.16 -7.65
N THR A 694 -24.02 -61.16 -6.36
CA THR A 694 -24.89 -62.21 -5.75
C THR A 694 -25.15 -61.94 -4.25
N GLU A 695 -26.25 -61.34 -3.81
CA GLU A 695 -27.04 -60.32 -4.47
C GLU A 695 -27.06 -59.05 -3.61
N VAL A 696 -27.10 -57.90 -4.28
CA VAL A 696 -27.47 -56.62 -3.67
C VAL A 696 -28.91 -56.73 -3.17
N SER A 697 -29.17 -56.54 -1.86
CA SER A 697 -30.47 -56.02 -1.45
C SER A 697 -30.38 -55.12 -0.22
N LEU A 698 -31.01 -53.95 -0.34
CA LEU A 698 -31.31 -53.03 0.75
C LEU A 698 -32.40 -53.64 1.61
N ARG A 699 -32.40 -53.41 2.93
CA ARG A 699 -33.61 -53.57 3.75
C ARG A 699 -33.89 -52.34 4.59
N GLY A 700 -35.10 -51.81 4.42
CA GLY A 700 -35.66 -50.70 5.18
C GLY A 700 -36.78 -51.19 6.10
N ALA A 701 -37.63 -50.26 6.54
CA ALA A 701 -38.69 -50.54 7.50
C ALA A 701 -39.82 -51.42 6.93
N GLY A 702 -39.91 -52.67 7.41
CA GLY A 702 -41.06 -53.56 7.32
C GLY A 702 -41.29 -54.25 5.96
N GLY A 703 -41.41 -55.57 5.87
CA GLY A 703 -41.29 -56.61 6.90
C GLY A 703 -41.81 -57.94 6.34
N ASP A 704 -41.43 -59.11 6.82
CA ASP A 704 -40.27 -59.47 7.64
C ASP A 704 -39.58 -60.62 6.86
N GLU A 705 -38.31 -60.49 6.51
CA GLU A 705 -37.17 -61.15 7.19
C GLU A 705 -37.09 -62.63 6.69
N ALA A 706 -35.93 -63.24 6.47
CA ALA A 706 -34.89 -63.32 7.46
C ALA A 706 -33.61 -63.99 6.94
N ILE A 707 -32.51 -64.07 7.69
CA ILE A 707 -31.88 -63.26 8.77
C ILE A 707 -30.55 -64.05 8.96
N PHE A 708 -29.39 -63.40 9.01
CA PHE A 708 -28.25 -63.85 9.85
C PHE A 708 -27.95 -62.67 10.77
N VAL A 709 -28.86 -62.44 11.71
CA VAL A 709 -29.02 -63.06 13.05
C VAL A 709 -28.01 -62.35 13.92
N SER A 710 -28.39 -61.11 14.27
CA SER A 710 -28.26 -60.72 15.66
C SER A 710 -29.05 -61.75 16.46
N ASP A 711 -28.36 -62.59 17.22
CA ASP A 711 -28.90 -62.94 18.51
C ASP A 711 -27.80 -63.23 19.53
N LYS A 712 -28.11 -62.75 20.74
CA LYS A 712 -27.55 -63.09 22.04
C LYS A 712 -26.05 -62.92 22.31
N ASP A 713 -25.89 -62.17 23.40
CA ASP A 713 -24.95 -62.43 24.48
C ASP A 713 -23.46 -62.17 24.17
N ARG A 714 -22.70 -61.50 25.04
CA ARG A 714 -23.00 -60.76 26.26
C ARG A 714 -21.67 -60.10 26.69
N HIS A 715 -21.76 -59.08 27.54
CA HIS A 715 -20.68 -58.63 28.41
C HIS A 715 -19.50 -57.85 27.78
N ALA A 716 -19.16 -56.77 28.47
CA ALA A 716 -17.81 -56.19 28.55
C ALA A 716 -16.90 -57.11 29.42
N PRO A 717 -15.67 -56.73 29.85
CA PRO A 717 -14.81 -55.63 29.44
C PRO A 717 -13.35 -56.13 29.18
N SER A 718 -12.36 -55.31 29.55
CA SER A 718 -10.90 -55.54 29.63
C SER A 718 -10.11 -55.26 28.34
N SER A 719 -9.18 -54.31 28.28
CA SER A 719 -8.08 -53.89 29.19
C SER A 719 -6.82 -54.76 29.12
N LYS A 720 -5.91 -54.36 28.23
CA LYS A 720 -4.44 -54.52 28.20
C LYS A 720 -4.02 -53.96 26.83
N GLY A 721 -3.10 -53.01 26.67
CA GLY A 721 -2.04 -52.59 27.58
C GLY A 721 -0.79 -53.42 27.33
N LEU A 722 0.11 -52.90 26.49
CA LEU A 722 1.54 -52.86 26.75
C LEU A 722 2.20 -51.78 25.87
N ALA A 723 3.24 -51.14 26.40
CA ALA A 723 4.10 -50.19 25.70
C ALA A 723 5.46 -50.85 25.38
N MET A 724 6.43 -50.03 24.95
CA MET A 724 7.76 -50.37 24.41
C MET A 724 7.72 -50.73 22.91
N THR A 725 8.50 -50.07 22.04
CA THR A 725 9.58 -49.06 22.21
C THR A 725 9.40 -47.88 21.27
#